data_AF-A0A132T6M3-F1
#
_entry.id   AF-A0A132T6M3-F1
#
_cell.length_a   1.000
_cell.length_b   1.000
_cell.length_c   1.000
_cell.angle_alpha   90.00
_cell.angle_beta   90.00
_cell.angle_gamma   90.00
#
_symmetry.space_group_name_H-M   'P 1'
#
loop_
_entity.id
_entity.type
_entity.pdbx_description
1 polymer ?
#
loop_
_entity_poly.entity_id
_entity_poly.type
_entity_poly.pdbx_seq_one_letter_code
_entity_poly.pdbx_strand_id
1 'polypeptide(L)'
;MAALNDSLHFVLGKKAADNLEEHLGLRTVNDLLRYFPRKYSDAMTVRGEGEELDLEEGEHVTFVDVIEKAELKRSQRQPSREFLVVTLRDRRPKVTATFFNPKYLKHTLVKDAKVMLSGEVGYYRGTMQLTHPAFMVLNATSGRKIGTKSLTSIASDTDATDDELLAEFEKNFFPIYGATAKVQTWDIYACVRQMLAVLDPVPETLPDWFVREHDLMSEDAALRAVHLSDNAQERARAIERLTFDEAVGLQWGLVVRRHGELSASGPPAKRRDDGLMAAMSGQLPFELTAGQRDVLDVVSTELAATRPMNRMLQGEVGSGKTVVSLLAMLQMVDAGYQCALLAPTEVLAAQHDLSIRAMLGPLAAAGELGGAENATRVALLTGSMTAQQKRDARREIASGQAGLVIGTHALLQDAVEFDNLGMVVVDEQHRFGVEQRDRLRAKAREGITPHLLVMTATPIPRTVALTYYGDLETSTLRELPRGRQPIATNTIFQTQKPAWLERAWGRIAEEVNAGRQAYVVASRIDEADTPGDGAAKDGKSKKAKKDSGEQGPPPVTVVEMFERLQRGPLAGLRLGLMHGRLSGDEKEAVMTAFRAGEIDVLVCTTVIEVGVDVPNATVMVVMDADRFGISQLHQLRGRIGRGEHPSLCLLATRLPEHSKAGQRLTAVAGTLDGFALADLDLRERSEGDVLGYYQSGRPITLKFLSLAEHLEIILTARELCETVYDSDPLDAGMAMLSAPFTDSDRVQFLDMS
;
A
#
# COMPACT_ATOMS: atom_id res chain seq x y z
N MET A 1 10.15 12.21 -38.66
CA MET A 1 9.12 11.21 -38.35
C MET A 1 9.71 10.36 -37.25
N ALA A 2 9.15 10.50 -36.05
CA ALA A 2 9.63 9.87 -34.83
C ALA A 2 8.55 8.93 -34.30
N ALA A 3 8.97 7.76 -33.82
CA ALA A 3 8.11 6.77 -33.18
C ALA A 3 8.26 6.81 -31.64
N LEU A 4 7.30 6.22 -30.92
CA LEU A 4 7.28 6.22 -29.46
C LEU A 4 8.53 5.61 -28.81
N ASN A 5 9.16 4.63 -29.46
CA ASN A 5 10.34 3.94 -28.92
C ASN A 5 11.67 4.62 -29.29
N ASP A 6 11.64 5.71 -30.07
CA ASP A 6 12.86 6.40 -30.48
C ASP A 6 13.53 7.11 -29.31
N SER A 7 14.86 7.26 -29.40
CA SER A 7 15.62 8.00 -28.41
C SER A 7 15.39 9.51 -28.51
N LEU A 8 15.29 10.19 -27.36
CA LEU A 8 15.15 11.65 -27.30
C LEU A 8 16.33 12.40 -27.95
N HIS A 9 17.52 11.79 -28.03
CA HIS A 9 18.69 12.40 -28.67
C HIS A 9 18.49 12.71 -30.15
N PHE A 10 17.68 11.91 -30.85
CA PHE A 10 17.47 12.06 -32.29
C PHE A 10 16.65 13.32 -32.63
N VAL A 11 15.70 13.69 -31.76
CA VAL A 11 14.71 14.75 -32.04
C VAL A 11 15.00 16.04 -31.29
N LEU A 12 15.40 15.97 -30.01
CA LEU A 12 15.58 17.15 -29.15
C LEU A 12 17.02 17.67 -29.14
N GLY A 13 17.95 16.92 -29.72
CA GLY A 13 19.38 17.20 -29.66
C GLY A 13 20.00 16.80 -28.31
N LYS A 14 21.32 16.59 -28.34
CA LYS A 14 22.07 15.95 -27.24
C LYS A 14 21.90 16.66 -25.90
N LYS A 15 22.02 17.99 -25.87
CA LYS A 15 22.00 18.79 -24.64
C LYS A 15 20.65 18.76 -23.90
N ALA A 16 19.54 18.81 -24.63
CA ALA A 16 18.20 18.76 -24.03
C ALA A 16 17.88 17.34 -23.54
N ALA A 17 18.20 16.33 -24.35
CA ALA A 17 18.03 14.92 -23.99
C ALA A 17 18.88 14.53 -22.75
N ASP A 18 20.16 14.93 -22.69
CA ASP A 18 21.05 14.65 -21.54
C ASP A 18 20.46 15.22 -20.23
N ASN A 19 19.91 16.45 -20.27
CA ASN A 19 19.30 17.07 -19.08
C ASN A 19 18.01 16.36 -18.63
N LEU A 20 17.18 15.91 -19.57
CA LEU A 20 15.95 15.16 -19.27
C LEU A 20 16.29 13.77 -18.71
N GLU A 21 17.31 13.11 -19.25
CA GLU A 21 17.77 11.82 -18.73
C GLU A 21 18.40 11.95 -17.33
N GLU A 22 19.35 12.89 -17.14
CA GLU A 22 20.11 13.03 -15.88
C GLU A 22 19.20 13.44 -14.70
N HIS A 23 18.23 14.31 -14.94
CA HIS A 23 17.43 14.91 -13.87
C HIS A 23 16.02 14.35 -13.75
N LEU A 24 15.45 13.76 -14.80
CA LEU A 24 14.10 13.21 -14.80
C LEU A 24 14.05 11.72 -15.21
N GLY A 25 15.15 11.14 -15.69
CA GLY A 25 15.23 9.74 -16.10
C GLY A 25 14.54 9.41 -17.42
N LEU A 26 14.19 10.41 -18.24
CA LEU A 26 13.45 10.25 -19.49
C LEU A 26 14.42 9.98 -20.65
N ARG A 27 14.22 8.89 -21.40
CA ARG A 27 15.15 8.44 -22.45
C ARG A 27 14.52 8.34 -23.84
N THR A 28 13.25 7.98 -23.88
CA THR A 28 12.50 7.72 -25.12
C THR A 28 11.41 8.77 -25.35
N VAL A 29 10.89 8.81 -26.58
CA VAL A 29 9.71 9.62 -26.92
C VAL A 29 8.53 9.28 -26.02
N ASN A 30 8.27 7.99 -25.79
CA ASN A 30 7.21 7.51 -24.89
C ASN A 30 7.40 8.01 -23.45
N ASP A 31 8.63 8.01 -22.93
CA ASP A 31 8.91 8.53 -21.58
C ASP A 31 8.54 10.00 -21.46
N LEU A 32 8.85 10.81 -22.47
CA LEU A 32 8.56 12.24 -22.48
C LEU A 32 7.06 12.53 -22.61
N LEU A 33 6.35 11.82 -23.49
CA LEU A 33 4.91 12.01 -23.70
C LEU A 33 4.05 11.40 -22.57
N ARG A 34 4.58 10.44 -21.81
CA ARG A 34 3.93 9.94 -20.60
C ARG A 34 4.40 10.67 -19.33
N TYR A 35 5.22 11.71 -19.48
CA TYR A 35 5.54 12.64 -18.40
C TYR A 35 4.45 13.72 -18.29
N PHE A 36 3.32 13.34 -17.70
CA PHE A 36 2.11 14.17 -17.70
C PHE A 36 2.20 15.43 -16.83
N PRO A 37 1.44 16.49 -17.15
CA PRO A 37 1.27 17.65 -16.28
C PRO A 37 0.60 17.24 -14.95
N ARG A 38 1.10 17.76 -13.82
CA ARG A 38 0.48 17.59 -12.49
C ARG A 38 -0.74 18.49 -12.31
N LYS A 39 -0.71 19.67 -12.93
CA LYS A 39 -1.75 20.70 -12.85
C LYS A 39 -1.83 21.45 -14.17
N TYR A 40 -2.96 22.11 -14.38
CA TYR A 40 -3.15 23.04 -15.47
C TYR A 40 -3.41 24.42 -14.87
N SER A 41 -2.79 25.47 -15.41
CA SER A 41 -3.19 26.82 -15.08
C SER A 41 -4.48 27.14 -15.83
N ASP A 42 -5.63 26.78 -15.28
CA ASP A 42 -6.90 27.22 -15.86
C ASP A 42 -7.09 28.72 -15.57
N ALA A 43 -7.71 29.42 -16.51
CA ALA A 43 -8.18 30.81 -16.37
C ALA A 43 -9.10 31.02 -15.14
N MET A 44 -9.57 29.92 -14.54
CA MET A 44 -10.51 29.91 -13.42
C MET A 44 -10.09 29.04 -12.23
N THR A 45 -8.87 28.51 -12.17
CA THR A 45 -8.28 28.10 -10.87
C THR A 45 -7.70 29.30 -10.15
N VAL A 46 -8.57 30.29 -9.92
CA VAL A 46 -8.58 31.02 -8.65
C VAL A 46 -8.83 29.93 -7.62
N ARG A 47 -7.77 29.39 -7.00
CA ARG A 47 -7.94 28.82 -5.66
C ARG A 47 -8.69 29.88 -4.88
N GLY A 48 -9.88 29.56 -4.40
CA GLY A 48 -10.78 30.54 -3.80
C GLY A 48 -10.03 31.41 -2.80
N GLU A 49 -10.36 32.69 -2.76
CA GLU A 49 -9.84 33.63 -1.77
C GLU A 49 -9.85 32.97 -0.37
N GLY A 50 -8.67 32.58 0.14
CA GLY A 50 -8.54 32.06 1.51
C GLY A 50 -8.13 30.59 1.71
N GLU A 51 -7.81 29.80 0.68
CA GLU A 51 -7.20 28.47 0.90
C GLU A 51 -5.76 28.58 1.45
N GLU A 52 -5.46 27.87 2.54
CA GLU A 52 -4.13 27.79 3.15
C GLU A 52 -3.16 26.98 2.26
N LEU A 53 -1.98 27.56 1.96
CA LEU A 53 -0.89 26.84 1.31
C LEU A 53 -0.17 25.98 2.37
N ASP A 54 -0.55 24.70 2.48
CA ASP A 54 0.15 23.71 3.31
C ASP A 54 1.33 23.10 2.50
N LEU A 55 2.37 23.91 2.29
CA LEU A 55 3.59 23.53 1.56
C LEU A 55 4.77 23.40 2.53
N GLU A 56 5.56 22.33 2.44
CA GLU A 56 6.69 22.09 3.33
C GLU A 56 7.93 22.92 2.94
N GLU A 57 8.78 23.27 3.92
CA GLU A 57 10.06 23.94 3.65
C GLU A 57 11.00 23.00 2.89
N GLY A 58 11.55 23.46 1.76
CA GLY A 58 12.38 22.67 0.85
C GLY A 58 11.65 22.10 -0.38
N GLU A 59 10.33 22.25 -0.48
CA GLU A 59 9.58 21.78 -1.65
C GLU A 59 9.81 22.68 -2.88
N HIS A 60 9.98 22.12 -4.07
CA HIS A 60 10.11 22.88 -5.31
C HIS A 60 8.74 23.10 -5.96
N VAL A 61 8.31 24.36 -6.08
CA VAL A 61 6.95 24.72 -6.50
C VAL A 61 6.96 25.71 -7.66
N THR A 62 5.90 25.68 -8.47
CA THR A 62 5.69 26.64 -9.56
C THR A 62 4.38 27.40 -9.37
N PHE A 63 4.44 28.73 -9.31
CA PHE A 63 3.29 29.64 -9.29
C PHE A 63 3.11 30.32 -10.64
N VAL A 64 1.85 30.51 -11.05
CA VAL A 64 1.46 31.42 -12.14
C VAL A 64 0.58 32.49 -11.52
N ASP A 65 1.02 33.75 -11.49
CA ASP A 65 0.31 34.81 -10.79
C ASP A 65 0.64 36.22 -11.30
N VAL A 66 -0.08 37.21 -10.82
CA VAL A 66 0.17 38.63 -11.06
C VAL A 66 0.97 39.23 -9.90
N ILE A 67 1.96 40.05 -10.23
CA ILE A 67 2.75 40.78 -9.24
C ILE A 67 1.88 41.88 -8.60
N GLU A 68 1.63 41.76 -7.29
CA GLU A 68 0.99 42.80 -6.48
C GLU A 68 1.94 43.96 -6.21
N LYS A 69 3.19 43.63 -5.88
CA LYS A 69 4.19 44.59 -5.43
C LYS A 69 5.59 44.14 -5.81
N ALA A 70 6.40 45.06 -6.34
CA ALA A 70 7.82 44.85 -6.61
C ALA A 70 8.63 45.92 -5.88
N GLU A 71 9.45 45.54 -4.90
CA GLU A 71 10.21 46.46 -4.05
C GLU A 71 11.71 46.19 -4.13
N LEU A 72 12.49 47.24 -4.38
CA LEU A 72 13.94 47.17 -4.28
C LEU A 72 14.36 47.50 -2.84
N LYS A 73 14.95 46.53 -2.15
CA LYS A 73 15.41 46.65 -0.76
C LYS A 73 16.94 46.60 -0.70
N ARG A 74 17.50 47.26 0.32
CA ARG A 74 18.95 47.25 0.60
C ARG A 74 19.23 46.37 1.81
N SER A 75 20.31 45.59 1.75
CA SER A 75 20.72 44.76 2.88
C SER A 75 21.17 45.63 4.06
N GLN A 76 20.64 45.35 5.26
CA GLN A 76 21.03 46.05 6.48
C GLN A 76 22.49 45.76 6.90
N ARG A 77 23.05 44.61 6.50
CA ARG A 77 24.44 44.22 6.80
C ARG A 77 25.45 44.73 5.77
N GLN A 78 25.00 44.95 4.53
CA GLN A 78 25.84 45.45 3.43
C GLN A 78 25.04 46.45 2.59
N PRO A 79 25.09 47.75 2.90
CA PRO A 79 24.27 48.79 2.26
C PRO A 79 24.46 48.91 0.74
N SER A 80 25.57 48.38 0.20
CA SER A 80 25.89 48.33 -1.23
C SER A 80 25.19 47.19 -2.00
N ARG A 81 24.55 46.24 -1.32
CA ARG A 81 23.81 45.13 -1.96
C ARG A 81 22.31 45.42 -1.97
N GLU A 82 21.79 45.60 -3.17
CA GLU A 82 20.36 45.76 -3.47
C GLU A 82 19.76 44.41 -3.88
N PHE A 83 18.53 44.13 -3.45
CA PHE A 83 17.77 42.94 -3.84
C PHE A 83 16.32 43.31 -4.15
N LEU A 84 15.71 42.62 -5.11
CA LEU A 84 14.32 42.83 -5.50
C LEU A 84 13.44 41.80 -4.78
N VAL A 85 12.38 42.27 -4.13
CA VAL A 85 11.34 41.43 -3.54
C VAL A 85 10.06 41.64 -4.33
N VAL A 86 9.55 40.56 -4.90
CA VAL A 86 8.29 40.52 -5.64
C VAL A 86 7.26 39.80 -4.78
N THR A 87 6.09 40.39 -4.59
CA THR A 87 4.97 39.81 -3.84
C THR A 87 3.87 39.44 -4.83
N LEU A 88 3.37 38.20 -4.72
CA LEU A 88 2.24 37.73 -5.53
C LEU A 88 0.91 38.19 -4.94
N ARG A 89 -0.06 38.46 -5.82
CA ARG A 89 -1.39 38.94 -5.47
C ARG A 89 -2.24 37.86 -4.80
N ASP A 90 -3.02 38.26 -3.79
CA ASP A 90 -4.11 37.47 -3.17
C ASP A 90 -3.73 36.06 -2.66
N ARG A 91 -2.55 35.90 -2.05
CA ARG A 91 -2.10 34.63 -1.41
C ARG A 91 -2.11 34.67 0.12
N ARG A 92 -2.53 33.55 0.74
CA ARG A 92 -2.46 33.29 2.18
C ARG A 92 -1.82 31.90 2.44
N PRO A 93 -0.70 31.81 3.20
CA PRO A 93 0.20 32.89 3.60
C PRO A 93 0.73 33.71 2.42
N LYS A 94 1.22 34.93 2.68
CA LYS A 94 1.81 35.79 1.64
C LYS A 94 2.99 35.07 0.99
N VAL A 95 3.10 35.17 -0.33
CA VAL A 95 4.17 34.57 -1.13
C VAL A 95 5.06 35.66 -1.71
N THR A 96 6.36 35.56 -1.45
CA THR A 96 7.37 36.51 -1.93
C THR A 96 8.48 35.80 -2.70
N ALA A 97 8.98 36.41 -3.78
CA ALA A 97 10.14 35.97 -4.52
C ALA A 97 11.26 36.99 -4.37
N THR A 98 12.45 36.54 -3.95
CA THR A 98 13.59 37.42 -3.66
C THR A 98 14.75 37.17 -4.62
N PHE A 99 15.25 38.25 -5.22
CA PHE A 99 16.34 38.22 -6.20
C PHE A 99 17.49 39.13 -5.73
N PHE A 100 18.66 38.56 -5.40
CA PHE A 100 19.82 39.31 -4.92
C PHE A 100 20.63 40.04 -6.02
N ASN A 101 20.26 39.92 -7.30
CA ASN A 101 20.91 40.63 -8.41
C ASN A 101 19.87 41.35 -9.32
N PRO A 102 19.33 42.49 -8.90
CA PRO A 102 18.13 43.08 -9.49
C PRO A 102 18.38 43.94 -10.74
N LYS A 103 19.63 44.11 -11.22
CA LYS A 103 20.02 45.12 -12.22
C LYS A 103 19.13 45.14 -13.48
N TYR A 104 18.80 43.96 -13.99
CA TYR A 104 17.94 43.77 -15.17
C TYR A 104 16.49 43.41 -14.79
N LEU A 105 16.32 42.74 -13.66
CA LEU A 105 15.01 42.26 -13.18
C LEU A 105 14.08 43.39 -12.76
N LYS A 106 14.62 44.50 -12.24
CA LYS A 106 13.83 45.65 -11.75
C LYS A 106 12.98 46.34 -12.82
N HIS A 107 13.33 46.20 -14.09
CA HIS A 107 12.59 46.78 -15.21
C HIS A 107 11.57 45.79 -15.81
N THR A 108 11.64 44.53 -15.40
CA THR A 108 10.86 43.45 -16.00
C THR A 108 9.80 42.93 -15.04
N LEU A 109 10.19 42.66 -13.80
CA LEU A 109 9.29 42.19 -12.74
C LEU A 109 8.67 43.42 -12.07
N VAL A 110 7.74 44.04 -12.78
CA VAL A 110 7.00 45.23 -12.33
C VAL A 110 5.61 44.86 -11.83
N LYS A 111 4.97 45.79 -11.12
CA LYS A 111 3.58 45.64 -10.68
C LYS A 111 2.67 45.32 -11.88
N ASP A 112 1.67 44.48 -11.66
CA ASP A 112 0.67 44.04 -12.64
C ASP A 112 1.20 43.14 -13.77
N ALA A 113 2.50 42.80 -13.78
CA ALA A 113 3.03 41.79 -14.69
C ALA A 113 2.55 40.38 -14.28
N LYS A 114 2.04 39.62 -15.25
CA LYS A 114 1.73 38.19 -15.08
C LYS A 114 3.02 37.39 -15.23
N VAL A 115 3.36 36.59 -14.23
CA VAL A 115 4.62 35.87 -14.14
C VAL A 115 4.41 34.42 -13.72
N MET A 116 5.26 33.54 -14.25
CA MET A 116 5.47 32.21 -13.71
C MET A 116 6.75 32.23 -12.87
N LEU A 117 6.69 31.71 -11.64
CA LEU A 117 7.80 31.63 -10.69
C LEU A 117 7.97 30.19 -10.24
N SER A 118 9.16 29.63 -10.39
CA SER A 118 9.47 28.24 -10.06
C SER A 118 10.69 28.20 -9.15
N GLY A 119 10.58 27.60 -7.96
CA GLY A 119 11.69 27.54 -7.02
C GLY A 119 11.37 26.84 -5.71
N GLU A 120 12.38 26.73 -4.85
CA GLU A 120 12.30 26.08 -3.55
C GLU A 120 11.61 26.97 -2.51
N VAL A 121 10.67 26.38 -1.76
CA VAL A 121 9.89 27.02 -0.70
C VAL A 121 10.73 27.18 0.56
N GLY A 122 10.90 28.42 1.02
CA GLY A 122 11.41 28.76 2.34
C GLY A 122 10.38 29.52 3.17
N TYR A 123 10.51 29.51 4.49
CA TYR A 123 9.66 30.32 5.37
C TYR A 123 10.49 31.35 6.14
N TYR A 124 10.07 32.61 6.07
CA TYR A 124 10.66 33.69 6.85
C TYR A 124 9.58 34.49 7.56
N ARG A 125 9.60 34.46 8.91
CA ARG A 125 8.64 35.17 9.78
C ARG A 125 7.17 34.90 9.40
N GLY A 126 6.83 33.64 9.10
CA GLY A 126 5.47 33.22 8.70
C GLY A 126 5.04 33.66 7.29
N THR A 127 5.97 34.19 6.49
CA THR A 127 5.76 34.49 5.07
C THR A 127 6.52 33.47 4.23
N MET A 128 5.88 32.93 3.20
CA MET A 128 6.52 32.00 2.28
C MET A 128 7.41 32.77 1.30
N GLN A 129 8.63 32.31 1.10
CA GLN A 129 9.65 32.98 0.31
C GLN A 129 10.33 32.02 -0.66
N LEU A 130 10.35 32.37 -1.94
CA LEU A 130 11.18 31.73 -2.95
C LEU A 130 12.47 32.54 -3.08
N THR A 131 13.61 31.90 -2.83
CA THR A 131 14.92 32.55 -2.96
C THR A 131 15.51 32.23 -4.33
N HIS A 132 15.73 33.25 -5.15
CA HIS A 132 16.19 33.10 -6.53
C HIS A 132 15.37 32.10 -7.39
N PRO A 133 14.03 32.19 -7.40
CA PRO A 133 13.25 31.33 -8.27
C PRO A 133 13.59 31.60 -9.74
N ALA A 134 13.53 30.54 -10.55
CA ALA A 134 13.44 30.68 -11.98
C ALA A 134 12.12 31.39 -12.32
N PHE A 135 12.15 32.28 -13.31
CA PHE A 135 10.98 33.09 -13.65
C PHE A 135 10.79 33.25 -15.15
N MET A 136 9.53 33.40 -15.55
CA MET A 136 9.10 33.75 -16.89
C MET A 136 7.99 34.80 -16.81
N VAL A 137 8.08 35.85 -17.62
CA VAL A 137 7.01 36.85 -17.73
C VAL A 137 6.07 36.46 -18.87
N LEU A 138 4.78 36.31 -18.57
CA LEU A 138 3.76 35.83 -19.50
C LEU A 138 3.15 36.96 -20.34
N ASN A 139 3.08 38.18 -19.79
CA ASN A 139 2.60 39.36 -20.52
C ASN A 139 3.71 40.42 -20.62
N ALA A 140 4.58 40.33 -21.64
CA ALA A 140 5.62 41.33 -21.87
C ALA A 140 5.14 42.34 -22.93
N THR A 141 4.93 43.60 -22.54
CA THR A 141 4.45 44.72 -23.39
C THR A 141 5.37 45.08 -24.58
N SER A 142 6.45 44.32 -24.82
CA SER A 142 7.54 44.68 -25.72
C SER A 142 8.02 43.52 -26.61
N GLY A 143 7.30 42.38 -26.67
CA GLY A 143 7.62 41.26 -27.57
C GLY A 143 8.97 40.55 -27.32
N ARG A 144 9.76 40.98 -26.33
CA ARG A 144 11.02 40.33 -25.93
C ARG A 144 10.80 39.45 -24.70
N LYS A 145 11.18 38.16 -24.82
CA LYS A 145 11.27 37.21 -23.70
C LYS A 145 12.21 37.77 -22.63
N ILE A 146 11.75 37.81 -21.38
CA ILE A 146 12.62 38.13 -20.24
C ILE A 146 12.42 37.07 -19.16
N GLY A 147 13.40 36.16 -19.05
CA GLY A 147 13.39 35.04 -18.10
C GLY A 147 14.81 34.65 -17.68
N THR A 148 14.93 33.68 -16.78
CA THR A 148 16.23 33.16 -16.33
C THR A 148 16.95 32.44 -17.50
N LYS A 149 18.31 32.49 -17.54
CA LYS A 149 19.17 32.04 -18.67
C LYS A 149 18.91 30.63 -19.25
N SER A 150 18.17 29.76 -18.55
CA SER A 150 17.79 28.42 -19.04
C SER A 150 17.07 28.49 -20.39
N LEU A 151 16.13 29.43 -20.53
CA LEU A 151 15.28 29.60 -21.72
C LEU A 151 16.03 30.05 -22.97
N THR A 152 17.01 30.94 -22.83
CA THR A 152 17.76 31.47 -23.98
C THR A 152 18.68 30.43 -24.62
N SER A 153 19.00 29.35 -23.92
CA SER A 153 19.99 28.36 -24.36
C SER A 153 19.40 27.07 -24.95
N ILE A 154 18.07 26.94 -24.91
CA ILE A 154 17.31 25.85 -25.55
C ILE A 154 16.58 26.42 -26.77
N ALA A 155 16.02 27.63 -26.68
CA ALA A 155 15.37 28.30 -27.81
C ALA A 155 16.33 28.73 -28.93
N SER A 156 17.64 28.85 -28.66
CA SER A 156 18.63 29.23 -29.68
C SER A 156 18.99 28.11 -30.66
N ASP A 157 18.69 26.85 -30.32
CA ASP A 157 19.02 25.66 -31.13
C ASP A 157 17.77 25.04 -31.78
N THR A 158 16.60 25.66 -31.63
CA THR A 158 15.32 25.19 -32.19
C THR A 158 14.83 26.17 -33.27
N ASP A 159 14.62 25.68 -34.50
CA ASP A 159 14.05 26.44 -35.65
C ASP A 159 12.56 26.85 -35.45
N ALA A 160 12.05 26.81 -34.22
CA ALA A 160 10.74 27.37 -33.90
C ALA A 160 10.86 28.89 -33.86
N THR A 161 10.22 29.58 -34.81
CA THR A 161 10.17 31.05 -34.82
C THR A 161 9.64 31.55 -33.48
N ASP A 162 10.39 32.45 -32.85
CA ASP A 162 10.10 33.01 -31.52
C ASP A 162 8.65 33.52 -31.39
N ASP A 163 8.00 33.94 -32.48
CA ASP A 163 6.63 34.47 -32.56
C ASP A 163 5.50 33.44 -32.34
N GLU A 164 5.64 32.17 -32.75
CA GLU A 164 4.57 31.17 -32.58
C GLU A 164 4.47 30.65 -31.15
N LEU A 165 5.60 30.55 -30.46
CA LEU A 165 5.65 30.26 -29.03
C LEU A 165 5.03 31.42 -28.24
N LEU A 166 5.34 32.67 -28.61
CA LEU A 166 4.84 33.90 -27.95
C LEU A 166 3.31 34.00 -27.94
N ALA A 167 2.65 33.73 -29.07
CA ALA A 167 1.18 33.77 -29.17
C ALA A 167 0.48 32.72 -28.29
N GLU A 168 1.19 31.67 -27.88
CA GLU A 168 0.66 30.58 -27.06
C GLU A 168 0.92 30.73 -25.56
N PHE A 169 2.01 31.39 -25.16
CA PHE A 169 2.23 31.79 -23.77
C PHE A 169 1.29 32.92 -23.32
N GLU A 170 0.66 33.62 -24.27
CA GLU A 170 -0.44 34.55 -24.04
C GLU A 170 -1.81 33.87 -23.87
N LYS A 171 -1.94 32.57 -24.20
CA LYS A 171 -3.18 31.82 -23.91
C LYS A 171 -3.36 31.69 -22.39
N ASN A 172 -4.61 31.66 -21.95
CA ASN A 172 -4.96 31.53 -20.53
C ASN A 172 -4.67 30.14 -19.92
N PHE A 173 -3.90 29.30 -20.62
CA PHE A 173 -3.70 27.89 -20.32
C PHE A 173 -2.22 27.53 -20.39
N PHE A 174 -1.73 26.81 -19.37
CA PHE A 174 -0.37 26.31 -19.31
C PHE A 174 -0.27 25.01 -18.48
N PRO A 175 0.30 23.92 -19.02
CA PRO A 175 0.53 22.68 -18.27
C PRO A 175 1.69 22.83 -17.29
N ILE A 176 1.51 22.34 -16.06
CA ILE A 176 2.50 22.38 -14.97
C ILE A 176 3.01 20.97 -14.69
N TYR A 177 4.19 20.67 -15.19
CA TYR A 177 4.95 19.44 -15.00
C TYR A 177 5.69 19.40 -13.66
N GLY A 178 6.13 18.20 -13.25
CA GLY A 178 7.09 18.06 -12.15
C GLY A 178 8.46 18.65 -12.54
N ALA A 179 8.78 19.84 -12.03
CA ALA A 179 10.05 20.51 -12.32
C ALA A 179 11.12 20.17 -11.26
N THR A 180 12.39 20.22 -11.66
CA THR A 180 13.55 20.19 -10.77
C THR A 180 14.26 21.54 -10.81
N ALA A 181 15.25 21.76 -9.93
CA ALA A 181 16.07 22.97 -9.97
C ALA A 181 16.79 23.19 -11.33
N LYS A 182 17.05 22.10 -12.08
CA LYS A 182 17.78 22.12 -13.35
C LYS A 182 16.88 22.06 -14.58
N VAL A 183 15.73 21.41 -14.48
CA VAL A 183 14.77 21.26 -15.59
C VAL A 183 13.44 21.85 -15.16
N GLN A 184 13.04 22.95 -15.78
CA GLN A 184 11.84 23.69 -15.41
C GLN A 184 10.64 23.27 -16.26
N THR A 185 9.44 23.55 -15.76
CA THR A 185 8.16 23.22 -16.42
C THR A 185 8.10 23.65 -17.89
N TRP A 186 8.59 24.85 -18.22
CA TRP A 186 8.59 25.35 -19.60
C TRP A 186 9.64 24.67 -20.49
N ASP A 187 10.74 24.16 -19.91
CA ASP A 187 11.75 23.42 -20.66
C ASP A 187 11.15 22.08 -21.12
N ILE A 188 10.42 21.42 -20.21
CA ILE A 188 9.68 20.17 -20.48
C ILE A 188 8.59 20.42 -21.51
N TYR A 189 7.78 21.47 -21.34
CA TYR A 189 6.71 21.82 -22.28
C TYR A 189 7.25 22.08 -23.69
N ALA A 190 8.36 22.81 -23.82
CA ALA A 190 9.00 23.07 -25.11
C ALA A 190 9.44 21.75 -25.78
N CYS A 191 10.05 20.85 -25.02
CA CYS A 191 10.47 19.53 -25.53
C CYS A 191 9.27 18.69 -25.98
N VAL A 192 8.20 18.63 -25.18
CA VAL A 192 6.96 17.90 -25.52
C VAL A 192 6.36 18.44 -26.82
N ARG A 193 6.27 19.75 -26.97
CA ARG A 193 5.74 20.39 -28.19
C ARG A 193 6.55 20.06 -29.42
N GLN A 194 7.88 20.22 -29.33
CA GLN A 194 8.77 19.90 -30.44
C GLN A 194 8.62 18.44 -30.85
N MET A 195 8.50 17.54 -29.88
CA MET A 195 8.27 16.13 -30.13
C MET A 195 6.92 15.88 -30.82
N LEU A 196 5.82 16.41 -30.27
CA LEU A 196 4.47 16.25 -30.82
C LEU A 196 4.32 16.81 -32.25
N ALA A 197 5.13 17.81 -32.63
CA ALA A 197 5.15 18.37 -33.97
C ALA A 197 5.76 17.43 -35.04
N VAL A 198 6.62 16.50 -34.63
CA VAL A 198 7.31 15.55 -35.54
C VAL A 198 6.94 14.08 -35.30
N LEU A 199 6.07 13.84 -34.31
CA LEU A 199 5.53 12.53 -33.95
C LEU A 199 4.51 12.08 -34.99
N ASP A 200 4.73 10.89 -35.53
CA ASP A 200 3.76 10.24 -36.42
C ASP A 200 2.47 9.89 -35.65
N PRO A 201 1.30 9.77 -36.32
CA PRO A 201 0.07 9.37 -35.65
C PRO A 201 0.27 8.08 -34.86
N VAL A 202 0.01 8.14 -33.56
CA VAL A 202 0.15 6.98 -32.68
C VAL A 202 -0.97 5.98 -33.00
N PRO A 203 -0.65 4.71 -33.30
CA PRO A 203 -1.66 3.71 -33.58
C PRO A 203 -2.53 3.45 -32.35
N GLU A 204 -3.80 3.12 -32.60
CA GLU A 204 -4.73 2.74 -31.55
C GLU A 204 -4.30 1.42 -30.89
N THR A 205 -4.32 1.40 -29.56
CA THR A 205 -3.83 0.32 -28.71
C THR A 205 -4.95 -0.59 -28.23
N LEU A 206 -6.15 -0.04 -28.07
CA LEU A 206 -7.34 -0.76 -27.64
C LEU A 206 -8.17 -1.23 -28.84
N PRO A 207 -8.93 -2.33 -28.73
CA PRO A 207 -9.79 -2.77 -29.82
C PRO A 207 -10.85 -1.75 -30.22
N ASP A 208 -11.09 -1.58 -31.53
CA ASP A 208 -12.07 -0.63 -32.09
C ASP A 208 -13.48 -0.75 -31.51
N TRP A 209 -13.88 -1.95 -31.09
CA TRP A 209 -15.19 -2.17 -30.48
C TRP A 209 -15.25 -1.57 -29.07
N PHE A 210 -14.18 -1.70 -28.28
CA PHE A 210 -14.09 -1.20 -26.91
C PHE A 210 -14.06 0.33 -26.89
N VAL A 211 -13.26 0.94 -27.78
CA VAL A 211 -13.18 2.39 -27.94
C VAL A 211 -14.56 2.99 -28.26
N ARG A 212 -15.33 2.34 -29.14
CA ARG A 212 -16.68 2.79 -29.53
C ARG A 212 -17.73 2.57 -28.44
N GLU A 213 -17.68 1.44 -27.74
CA GLU A 213 -18.61 1.10 -26.67
C GLU A 213 -18.52 2.09 -25.50
N HIS A 214 -17.29 2.50 -25.16
CA HIS A 214 -17.01 3.39 -24.03
C HIS A 214 -16.83 4.87 -24.43
N ASP A 215 -17.09 5.25 -25.69
CA ASP A 215 -16.88 6.61 -26.24
C ASP A 215 -15.49 7.20 -25.90
N LEU A 216 -14.47 6.35 -25.97
CA LEU A 216 -13.10 6.75 -25.63
C LEU A 216 -12.47 7.54 -26.77
N MET A 217 -11.69 8.55 -26.41
CA MET A 217 -10.81 9.26 -27.33
C MET A 217 -9.70 8.30 -27.81
N SER A 218 -9.23 8.44 -29.05
CA SER A 218 -8.10 7.65 -29.57
C SER A 218 -6.78 7.94 -28.84
N GLU A 219 -5.85 6.99 -28.80
CA GLU A 219 -4.53 7.13 -28.14
C GLU A 219 -3.79 8.42 -28.56
N ASP A 220 -3.64 8.66 -29.88
CA ASP A 220 -2.93 9.83 -30.41
C ASP A 220 -3.56 11.15 -29.95
N ALA A 221 -4.90 11.24 -30.03
CA ALA A 221 -5.63 12.42 -29.58
C ALA A 221 -5.51 12.62 -28.07
N ALA A 222 -5.54 11.55 -27.25
CA ALA A 222 -5.39 11.66 -25.81
C ALA A 222 -4.00 12.15 -25.40
N LEU A 223 -2.94 11.59 -25.99
CA LEU A 223 -1.55 12.03 -25.76
C LEU A 223 -1.33 13.48 -26.19
N ARG A 224 -1.97 13.95 -27.27
CA ARG A 224 -1.88 15.37 -27.67
C ARG A 224 -2.68 16.28 -26.74
N ALA A 225 -3.93 15.90 -26.44
CA ALA A 225 -4.86 16.73 -25.67
C ALA A 225 -4.40 16.92 -24.22
N VAL A 226 -3.84 15.90 -23.56
CA VAL A 226 -3.34 16.01 -22.18
C VAL A 226 -2.24 17.07 -22.04
N HIS A 227 -1.45 17.31 -23.08
CA HIS A 227 -0.37 18.30 -23.05
C HIS A 227 -0.78 19.66 -23.62
N LEU A 228 -1.59 19.69 -24.69
CA LEU A 228 -1.79 20.87 -25.51
C LEU A 228 -3.20 21.45 -25.48
N SER A 229 -4.22 20.68 -25.07
CA SER A 229 -5.61 21.16 -25.17
C SER A 229 -5.90 22.24 -24.14
N ASP A 230 -6.41 23.38 -24.60
CA ASP A 230 -6.90 24.46 -23.75
C ASP A 230 -8.34 24.24 -23.26
N ASN A 231 -9.06 23.25 -23.81
CA ASN A 231 -10.39 22.85 -23.37
C ASN A 231 -10.36 21.85 -22.22
N ALA A 232 -10.90 22.24 -21.06
CA ALA A 232 -10.99 21.38 -19.88
C ALA A 232 -11.75 20.07 -20.11
N GLN A 233 -12.80 20.07 -20.94
CA GLN A 233 -13.58 18.87 -21.24
C GLN A 233 -12.79 17.89 -22.09
N GLU A 234 -12.04 18.39 -23.08
CA GLU A 234 -11.20 17.56 -23.94
C GLU A 234 -10.04 16.95 -23.13
N ARG A 235 -9.43 17.72 -22.23
CA ARG A 235 -8.44 17.20 -21.28
C ARG A 235 -9.02 16.13 -20.35
N ALA A 236 -10.23 16.32 -19.86
CA ALA A 236 -10.88 15.31 -19.01
C ALA A 236 -11.07 13.99 -19.76
N ARG A 237 -11.51 14.04 -21.03
CA ARG A 237 -11.60 12.84 -21.89
C ARG A 237 -10.25 12.19 -22.16
N ALA A 238 -9.20 13.00 -22.34
CA ALA A 238 -7.84 12.49 -22.50
C ALA A 238 -7.33 11.79 -21.23
N ILE A 239 -7.56 12.38 -20.06
CA ILE A 239 -7.21 11.78 -18.76
C ILE A 239 -7.98 10.47 -18.55
N GLU A 240 -9.28 10.46 -18.85
CA GLU A 240 -10.12 9.25 -18.78
C GLU A 240 -9.56 8.13 -19.66
N ARG A 241 -9.26 8.42 -20.93
CA ARG A 241 -8.62 7.47 -21.86
C ARG A 241 -7.29 6.93 -21.30
N LEU A 242 -6.38 7.82 -20.86
CA LEU A 242 -5.08 7.42 -20.32
C LEU A 242 -5.22 6.65 -18.99
N THR A 243 -6.31 6.87 -18.24
CA THR A 243 -6.66 6.09 -17.05
C THR A 243 -7.04 4.65 -17.44
N PHE A 244 -7.81 4.47 -18.51
CA PHE A 244 -8.07 3.15 -19.07
C PHE A 244 -6.78 2.46 -19.54
N ASP A 245 -5.88 3.17 -20.21
CA ASP A 245 -4.59 2.60 -20.66
C ASP A 245 -3.76 2.06 -19.49
N GLU A 246 -3.68 2.80 -18.38
CA GLU A 246 -3.00 2.33 -17.16
C GLU A 246 -3.71 1.11 -16.55
N ALA A 247 -5.05 1.11 -16.50
CA ALA A 247 -5.81 -0.01 -15.97
C ALA A 247 -5.65 -1.27 -16.83
N VAL A 248 -5.73 -1.14 -18.15
CA VAL A 248 -5.58 -2.23 -19.12
C VAL A 248 -4.16 -2.78 -19.08
N GLY A 249 -3.14 -1.92 -19.09
CA GLY A 249 -1.75 -2.37 -18.99
C GLY A 249 -1.48 -3.17 -17.73
N LEU A 250 -2.02 -2.71 -16.60
CA LEU A 250 -1.91 -3.42 -15.31
C LEU A 250 -2.68 -4.75 -15.32
N GLN A 251 -3.91 -4.77 -15.81
CA GLN A 251 -4.74 -5.99 -15.86
C GLN A 251 -4.20 -7.02 -16.85
N TRP A 252 -3.69 -6.61 -18.02
CA TRP A 252 -3.12 -7.52 -19.01
C TRP A 252 -1.92 -8.28 -18.45
N GLY A 253 -0.99 -7.59 -17.76
CA GLY A 253 0.13 -8.25 -17.08
C GLY A 253 -0.30 -9.33 -16.09
N LEU A 254 -1.41 -9.10 -15.37
CA LEU A 254 -1.98 -10.05 -14.42
C LEU A 254 -2.68 -11.24 -15.11
N VAL A 255 -3.42 -10.98 -16.20
CA VAL A 255 -4.08 -12.02 -17.00
C VAL A 255 -3.04 -12.94 -17.65
N VAL A 256 -2.00 -12.37 -18.28
CA VAL A 256 -0.89 -13.13 -18.87
C VAL A 256 -0.23 -14.03 -17.83
N ARG A 257 0.07 -13.50 -16.63
CA ARG A 257 0.64 -14.28 -15.53
C ARG A 257 -0.31 -15.40 -15.08
N ARG A 258 -1.59 -15.09 -14.91
CA ARG A 258 -2.61 -16.07 -14.49
C ARG A 258 -2.71 -17.22 -15.48
N HIS A 259 -2.80 -16.94 -16.78
CA HIS A 259 -2.89 -17.99 -17.80
C HIS A 259 -1.58 -18.75 -17.98
N GLY A 260 -0.42 -18.11 -17.78
CA GLY A 260 0.85 -18.80 -17.65
C GLY A 260 0.83 -19.86 -16.55
N GLU A 261 0.25 -19.55 -15.39
CA GLU A 261 0.09 -20.52 -14.30
C GLU A 261 -1.03 -21.55 -14.54
N LEU A 262 -2.13 -21.17 -15.20
CA LEU A 262 -3.21 -22.10 -15.58
C LEU A 262 -2.78 -23.13 -16.63
N SER A 263 -1.70 -22.87 -17.37
CA SER A 263 -1.07 -23.86 -18.25
C SER A 263 -0.38 -25.01 -17.50
N ALA A 264 -0.13 -24.83 -16.19
CA ALA A 264 0.41 -25.86 -15.33
C ALA A 264 -0.69 -26.82 -14.82
N SER A 265 -0.32 -28.07 -14.53
CA SER A 265 -1.25 -29.06 -13.97
C SER A 265 -1.41 -28.84 -12.46
N GLY A 266 -2.64 -28.63 -12.01
CA GLY A 266 -3.02 -28.66 -10.59
C GLY A 266 -3.24 -30.10 -10.11
N PRO A 267 -3.06 -30.38 -8.80
CA PRO A 267 -3.29 -31.70 -8.20
C PRO A 267 -4.80 -31.93 -7.90
N PRO A 268 -5.54 -32.72 -8.70
CA PRO A 268 -6.98 -32.85 -8.52
C PRO A 268 -7.35 -33.65 -7.27
N ALA A 269 -8.20 -33.07 -6.43
CA ALA A 269 -8.74 -33.68 -5.22
C ALA A 269 -10.27 -33.61 -5.23
N LYS A 270 -10.93 -34.69 -5.68
CA LYS A 270 -12.39 -34.79 -5.63
C LYS A 270 -12.86 -34.93 -4.19
N ARG A 271 -13.95 -34.24 -3.85
CA ARG A 271 -14.61 -34.38 -2.55
C ARG A 271 -15.05 -35.83 -2.34
N ARG A 272 -14.81 -36.35 -1.13
CA ARG A 272 -15.19 -37.69 -0.69
C ARG A 272 -16.16 -37.61 0.48
N ASP A 273 -17.26 -38.35 0.40
CA ASP A 273 -18.24 -38.42 1.48
C ASP A 273 -17.79 -39.31 2.65
N ASP A 274 -16.77 -40.14 2.43
CA ASP A 274 -16.16 -41.07 3.40
C ASP A 274 -14.77 -40.62 3.91
N GLY A 275 -14.35 -39.40 3.56
CA GLY A 275 -13.03 -38.85 3.87
C GLY A 275 -12.91 -38.17 5.24
N LEU A 276 -11.69 -37.75 5.57
CA LEU A 276 -11.35 -36.91 6.72
C LEU A 276 -12.15 -35.62 6.73
N MET A 277 -12.36 -34.99 5.57
CA MET A 277 -13.16 -33.77 5.48
C MET A 277 -14.60 -33.99 5.95
N ALA A 278 -15.22 -35.09 5.52
CA ALA A 278 -16.59 -35.44 5.92
C ALA A 278 -16.68 -35.83 7.40
N ALA A 279 -15.72 -36.63 7.88
CA ALA A 279 -15.62 -37.02 9.29
C ALA A 279 -15.46 -35.80 10.21
N MET A 280 -14.57 -34.88 9.85
CA MET A 280 -14.34 -33.64 10.59
C MET A 280 -15.58 -32.73 10.58
N SER A 281 -16.24 -32.57 9.44
CA SER A 281 -17.46 -31.76 9.32
C SER A 281 -18.57 -32.25 10.26
N GLY A 282 -18.67 -33.57 10.47
CA GLY A 282 -19.64 -34.16 11.40
C GLY A 282 -19.29 -34.02 12.89
N GLN A 283 -18.04 -33.68 13.22
CA GLN A 283 -17.56 -33.51 14.61
C GLN A 283 -17.51 -32.05 15.06
N LEU A 284 -17.76 -31.10 14.17
CA LEU A 284 -17.71 -29.68 14.50
C LEU A 284 -18.72 -29.35 15.62
N PRO A 285 -18.30 -28.65 16.69
CA PRO A 285 -19.18 -28.27 17.79
C PRO A 285 -20.13 -27.11 17.42
N PHE A 286 -20.11 -26.64 16.18
CA PHE A 286 -20.90 -25.54 15.65
C PHE A 286 -21.29 -25.81 14.20
N GLU A 287 -22.36 -25.16 13.74
CA GLU A 287 -22.74 -25.17 12.33
C GLU A 287 -21.97 -24.13 11.53
N LEU A 288 -21.57 -24.49 10.31
CA LEU A 288 -20.95 -23.55 9.38
C LEU A 288 -21.96 -22.50 8.92
N THR A 289 -21.52 -21.24 8.86
CA THR A 289 -22.33 -20.14 8.33
C THR A 289 -22.64 -20.33 6.84
N ALA A 290 -23.60 -19.58 6.30
CA ALA A 290 -23.92 -19.67 4.88
C ALA A 290 -22.70 -19.26 4.04
N GLY A 291 -22.05 -18.15 4.41
CA GLY A 291 -20.83 -17.70 3.73
C GLY A 291 -19.67 -18.71 3.82
N GLN A 292 -19.51 -19.41 4.94
CA GLN A 292 -18.49 -20.46 5.07
C GLN A 292 -18.76 -21.64 4.14
N ARG A 293 -20.04 -22.05 3.98
CA ARG A 293 -20.45 -23.12 3.08
C ARG A 293 -20.26 -22.73 1.62
N ASP A 294 -20.69 -21.53 1.23
CA ASP A 294 -20.54 -21.04 -0.14
C ASP A 294 -19.06 -20.97 -0.56
N VAL A 295 -18.19 -20.45 0.31
CA VAL A 295 -16.74 -20.41 0.05
C VAL A 295 -16.16 -21.82 -0.02
N LEU A 296 -16.57 -22.73 0.85
CA LEU A 296 -16.09 -24.10 0.85
C LEU A 296 -16.51 -24.85 -0.42
N ASP A 297 -17.72 -24.63 -0.93
CA ASP A 297 -18.19 -25.25 -2.18
C ASP A 297 -17.41 -24.71 -3.40
N VAL A 298 -17.10 -23.41 -3.44
CA VAL A 298 -16.22 -22.82 -4.46
C VAL A 298 -14.83 -23.45 -4.39
N VAL A 299 -14.19 -23.45 -3.20
CA VAL A 299 -12.85 -24.04 -3.01
C VAL A 299 -12.86 -25.53 -3.38
N SER A 300 -13.87 -26.29 -2.93
CA SER A 300 -13.98 -27.72 -3.21
C SER A 300 -14.10 -28.02 -4.70
N THR A 301 -14.84 -27.19 -5.44
CA THR A 301 -14.97 -27.28 -6.90
C THR A 301 -13.64 -27.03 -7.60
N GLU A 302 -12.87 -26.06 -7.14
CA GLU A 302 -11.56 -25.74 -7.71
C GLU A 302 -10.49 -26.76 -7.37
N LEU A 303 -10.48 -27.27 -6.14
CA LEU A 303 -9.60 -28.37 -5.74
C LEU A 303 -9.89 -29.65 -6.53
N ALA A 304 -11.13 -29.87 -6.97
CA ALA A 304 -11.47 -31.02 -7.80
C ALA A 304 -11.01 -30.90 -9.27
N ALA A 305 -10.62 -29.70 -9.71
CA ALA A 305 -10.18 -29.45 -11.08
C ALA A 305 -8.71 -29.82 -11.30
N THR A 306 -8.30 -29.97 -12.56
CA THR A 306 -6.91 -30.26 -12.96
C THR A 306 -6.05 -29.01 -13.12
N ARG A 307 -6.57 -27.83 -12.74
CA ARG A 307 -5.89 -26.54 -12.81
C ARG A 307 -5.53 -26.08 -11.40
N PRO A 308 -4.40 -25.40 -11.19
CA PRO A 308 -4.06 -24.87 -9.87
C PRO A 308 -5.09 -23.83 -9.43
N MET A 309 -5.43 -23.86 -8.14
CA MET A 309 -6.29 -22.86 -7.51
C MET A 309 -5.39 -21.76 -6.96
N ASN A 310 -5.70 -20.50 -7.24
CA ASN A 310 -5.01 -19.34 -6.69
C ASN A 310 -6.07 -18.43 -6.08
N ARG A 311 -6.29 -18.53 -4.77
CA ARG A 311 -7.42 -17.85 -4.11
C ARG A 311 -7.00 -17.10 -2.85
N MET A 312 -7.55 -15.92 -2.66
CA MET A 312 -7.49 -15.14 -1.44
C MET A 312 -8.82 -15.22 -0.68
N LEU A 313 -8.78 -15.84 0.50
CA LEU A 313 -9.85 -15.85 1.48
C LEU A 313 -9.74 -14.64 2.40
N GLN A 314 -10.58 -13.65 2.15
CA GLN A 314 -10.74 -12.47 2.98
C GLN A 314 -11.86 -12.70 3.99
N GLY A 315 -11.68 -12.23 5.22
CA GLY A 315 -12.77 -12.22 6.17
C GLY A 315 -12.37 -11.52 7.45
N GLU A 316 -13.36 -11.10 8.22
CA GLU A 316 -13.11 -10.44 9.51
C GLU A 316 -12.33 -11.35 10.46
N VAL A 317 -11.63 -10.74 11.42
CA VAL A 317 -10.97 -11.47 12.50
C VAL A 317 -12.01 -12.31 13.23
N GLY A 318 -11.87 -13.63 13.23
CA GLY A 318 -12.83 -14.55 13.85
C GLY A 318 -13.96 -15.05 12.94
N SER A 319 -13.97 -14.75 11.64
CA SER A 319 -14.97 -15.27 10.68
C SER A 319 -14.87 -16.76 10.36
N GLY A 320 -13.95 -17.50 11.01
CA GLY A 320 -13.74 -18.93 10.77
C GLY A 320 -12.88 -19.28 9.55
N LYS A 321 -11.99 -18.39 9.11
CA LYS A 321 -11.03 -18.68 8.01
C LYS A 321 -10.24 -19.98 8.23
N THR A 322 -9.81 -20.24 9.46
CA THR A 322 -9.06 -21.45 9.84
C THR A 322 -9.87 -22.73 9.66
N VAL A 323 -11.18 -22.73 9.92
CA VAL A 323 -11.99 -23.95 9.71
C VAL A 323 -12.19 -24.22 8.22
N VAL A 324 -12.41 -23.17 7.42
CA VAL A 324 -12.54 -23.29 5.96
C VAL A 324 -11.24 -23.82 5.34
N SER A 325 -10.07 -23.28 5.73
CA SER A 325 -8.79 -23.75 5.22
C SER A 325 -8.46 -25.17 5.69
N LEU A 326 -8.78 -25.53 6.93
CA LEU A 326 -8.61 -26.89 7.43
C LEU A 326 -9.44 -27.90 6.62
N LEU A 327 -10.72 -27.63 6.39
CA LEU A 327 -11.58 -28.52 5.60
C LEU A 327 -11.07 -28.67 4.15
N ALA A 328 -10.57 -27.60 3.55
CA ALA A 328 -9.95 -27.63 2.23
C ALA A 328 -8.66 -28.48 2.21
N MET A 329 -7.80 -28.33 3.21
CA MET A 329 -6.60 -29.16 3.35
C MET A 329 -6.95 -30.64 3.56
N LEU A 330 -7.98 -30.96 4.35
CA LEU A 330 -8.41 -32.35 4.54
C LEU A 330 -8.90 -33.00 3.25
N GLN A 331 -9.59 -32.26 2.36
CA GLN A 331 -9.97 -32.76 1.03
C GLN A 331 -8.75 -33.14 0.19
N MET A 332 -7.65 -32.40 0.30
CA MET A 332 -6.39 -32.72 -0.38
C MET A 332 -5.71 -33.95 0.22
N VAL A 333 -5.72 -34.07 1.56
CA VAL A 333 -5.20 -35.25 2.27
C VAL A 333 -5.99 -36.51 1.89
N ASP A 334 -7.31 -36.40 1.75
CA ASP A 334 -8.19 -37.48 1.27
C ASP A 334 -7.84 -37.97 -0.14
N ALA A 335 -7.20 -37.12 -0.95
CA ALA A 335 -6.68 -37.44 -2.28
C ALA A 335 -5.21 -37.90 -2.27
N GLY A 336 -4.58 -38.03 -1.10
CA GLY A 336 -3.20 -38.50 -0.95
C GLY A 336 -2.13 -37.41 -1.11
N TYR A 337 -2.50 -36.14 -0.98
CA TYR A 337 -1.57 -35.02 -1.00
C TYR A 337 -1.23 -34.52 0.40
N GLN A 338 -0.07 -33.89 0.54
CA GLN A 338 0.31 -33.13 1.73
C GLN A 338 -0.12 -31.67 1.58
N CYS A 339 -0.43 -31.03 2.71
CA CYS A 339 -0.71 -29.60 2.79
C CYS A 339 0.26 -28.89 3.72
N ALA A 340 0.65 -27.68 3.35
CA ALA A 340 1.49 -26.82 4.18
C ALA A 340 0.72 -25.55 4.60
N LEU A 341 0.65 -25.25 5.89
CA LEU A 341 0.17 -24.00 6.45
C LEU A 341 1.35 -23.16 6.92
N LEU A 342 1.58 -22.03 6.24
CA LEU A 342 2.61 -21.06 6.54
C LEU A 342 2.07 -19.95 7.45
N ALA A 343 2.66 -19.81 8.63
CA ALA A 343 2.30 -18.79 9.62
C ALA A 343 3.45 -17.77 9.82
N PRO A 344 3.15 -16.47 10.01
CA PRO A 344 4.13 -15.37 10.04
C PRO A 344 5.07 -15.42 11.24
N THR A 345 4.65 -16.04 12.34
CA THR A 345 5.44 -16.13 13.56
C THR A 345 5.32 -17.52 14.16
N GLU A 346 6.31 -17.87 14.98
CA GLU A 346 6.33 -19.15 15.67
C GLU A 346 5.17 -19.30 16.66
N VAL A 347 4.76 -18.19 17.29
CA VAL A 347 3.59 -18.17 18.18
C VAL A 347 2.31 -18.53 17.41
N LEU A 348 2.13 -17.99 16.20
CA LEU A 348 0.95 -18.33 15.40
C LEU A 348 1.03 -19.77 14.86
N ALA A 349 2.21 -20.23 14.47
CA ALA A 349 2.42 -21.62 14.03
C ALA A 349 2.06 -22.62 15.15
N ALA A 350 2.56 -22.38 16.37
CA ALA A 350 2.24 -23.21 17.54
C ALA A 350 0.75 -23.15 17.89
N GLN A 351 0.12 -21.98 17.77
CA GLN A 351 -1.31 -21.84 18.00
C GLN A 351 -2.15 -22.61 16.96
N HIS A 352 -1.78 -22.55 15.69
CA HIS A 352 -2.43 -23.34 14.64
C HIS A 352 -2.26 -24.83 14.89
N ASP A 353 -1.06 -25.30 15.27
CA ASP A 353 -0.83 -26.72 15.61
C ASP A 353 -1.73 -27.18 16.77
N LEU A 354 -1.75 -26.44 17.88
CA LEU A 354 -2.62 -26.75 19.02
C LEU A 354 -4.11 -26.74 18.66
N SER A 355 -4.55 -25.70 17.95
CA SER A 355 -5.96 -25.52 17.57
C SER A 355 -6.43 -26.59 16.59
N ILE A 356 -5.63 -26.90 15.56
CA ILE A 356 -5.93 -27.91 14.54
C ILE A 356 -5.95 -29.30 15.17
N ARG A 357 -4.98 -29.66 16.02
CA ARG A 357 -4.99 -30.93 16.75
C ARG A 357 -6.20 -31.06 17.66
N ALA A 358 -6.55 -30.00 18.39
CA ALA A 358 -7.72 -30.01 19.27
C ALA A 358 -9.03 -30.19 18.48
N MET A 359 -9.15 -29.52 17.32
CA MET A 359 -10.31 -29.65 16.43
C MET A 359 -10.42 -31.05 15.81
N LEU A 360 -9.31 -31.62 15.33
CA LEU A 360 -9.29 -32.95 14.71
C LEU A 360 -9.42 -34.10 15.72
N GLY A 361 -9.00 -33.90 16.97
CA GLY A 361 -9.03 -34.94 18.00
C GLY A 361 -8.36 -36.24 17.53
N PRO A 362 -9.05 -37.40 17.60
CA PRO A 362 -8.51 -38.69 17.13
C PRO A 362 -8.09 -38.72 15.65
N LEU A 363 -8.60 -37.80 14.81
CA LEU A 363 -8.27 -37.72 13.39
C LEU A 363 -6.86 -37.15 13.14
N ALA A 364 -6.21 -36.53 14.14
CA ALA A 364 -4.83 -36.02 14.03
C ALA A 364 -3.75 -36.99 14.53
N ALA A 365 -4.16 -38.17 15.03
CA ALA A 365 -3.30 -39.11 15.75
C ALA A 365 -2.96 -40.35 14.91
N ALA A 366 -2.68 -40.17 13.61
CA ALA A 366 -2.35 -41.28 12.71
C ALA A 366 -1.13 -42.07 13.20
N GLY A 367 -1.30 -43.39 13.33
CA GLY A 367 -0.27 -44.30 13.83
C GLY A 367 -0.05 -44.26 15.35
N GLU A 368 -0.87 -43.54 16.10
CA GLU A 368 -0.80 -43.45 17.57
C GLU A 368 -1.93 -44.25 18.24
N LEU A 369 -1.72 -44.64 19.50
CA LEU A 369 -2.73 -45.33 20.31
C LEU A 369 -3.93 -44.40 20.54
N GLY A 370 -5.10 -44.79 20.04
CA GLY A 370 -6.33 -43.99 20.14
C GLY A 370 -6.62 -43.11 18.92
N GLY A 371 -5.78 -43.17 17.88
CA GLY A 371 -6.07 -42.55 16.59
C GLY A 371 -7.18 -43.27 15.82
N ALA A 372 -7.94 -42.51 15.02
CA ALA A 372 -8.94 -43.07 14.13
C ALA A 372 -8.29 -43.86 12.96
N GLU A 373 -9.02 -44.82 12.38
CA GLU A 373 -8.50 -45.65 11.28
C GLU A 373 -8.10 -44.84 10.03
N ASN A 374 -8.82 -43.74 9.77
CA ASN A 374 -8.55 -42.83 8.65
C ASN A 374 -7.82 -41.54 9.07
N ALA A 375 -7.14 -41.52 10.22
CA ALA A 375 -6.46 -40.34 10.73
C ALA A 375 -5.31 -39.86 9.83
N THR A 376 -4.98 -38.56 9.94
CA THR A 376 -3.78 -37.93 9.38
C THR A 376 -2.83 -37.50 10.50
N ARG A 377 -1.55 -37.30 10.18
CA ARG A 377 -0.56 -36.76 11.12
C ARG A 377 -0.34 -35.27 10.84
N VAL A 378 -0.28 -34.49 11.91
CA VAL A 378 0.09 -33.07 11.89
C VAL A 378 1.55 -32.93 12.31
N ALA A 379 2.37 -32.21 11.54
CA ALA A 379 3.76 -31.90 11.88
C ALA A 379 3.95 -30.38 12.04
N LEU A 380 4.72 -29.98 13.05
CA LEU A 380 5.12 -28.58 13.29
C LEU A 380 6.59 -28.39 12.92
N LEU A 381 6.92 -27.33 12.17
CA LEU A 381 8.30 -26.93 11.87
C LEU A 381 8.52 -25.43 12.08
N THR A 382 9.22 -25.06 13.15
CA THR A 382 9.59 -23.67 13.47
C THR A 382 11.11 -23.49 13.59
N GLY A 383 11.56 -22.23 13.66
CA GLY A 383 12.97 -21.86 13.80
C GLY A 383 13.55 -22.16 15.19
N SER A 384 12.73 -22.09 16.24
CA SER A 384 13.10 -22.36 17.64
C SER A 384 13.27 -23.84 18.00
N MET A 385 12.76 -24.76 17.18
CA MET A 385 12.89 -26.21 17.45
C MET A 385 14.35 -26.66 17.54
N THR A 386 14.62 -27.61 18.44
CA THR A 386 15.93 -28.24 18.58
C THR A 386 16.34 -28.98 17.30
N ALA A 387 17.65 -29.21 17.14
CA ALA A 387 18.16 -29.94 15.97
C ALA A 387 17.56 -31.34 15.83
N GLN A 388 17.28 -32.03 16.94
CA GLN A 388 16.63 -33.34 16.91
C GLN A 388 15.17 -33.23 16.43
N GLN A 389 14.38 -32.34 17.03
CA GLN A 389 12.98 -32.14 16.65
C GLN A 389 12.84 -31.74 15.18
N LYS A 390 13.71 -30.85 14.67
CA LYS A 390 13.73 -30.48 13.25
C LYS A 390 14.03 -31.65 12.33
N ARG A 391 14.97 -32.53 12.72
CA ARG A 391 15.31 -33.73 11.93
C ARG A 391 14.13 -34.70 11.87
N ASP A 392 13.45 -34.91 12.98
CA ASP A 392 12.30 -35.81 13.03
C ASP A 392 11.11 -35.24 12.24
N ALA A 393 10.78 -33.96 12.41
CA ALA A 393 9.75 -33.29 11.62
C ALA A 393 10.06 -33.34 10.11
N ARG A 394 11.30 -33.06 9.69
CA ARG A 394 11.70 -33.16 8.27
C ARG A 394 11.57 -34.58 7.73
N ARG A 395 11.88 -35.61 8.52
CA ARG A 395 11.71 -37.01 8.13
C ARG A 395 10.23 -37.35 7.92
N GLU A 396 9.36 -36.90 8.81
CA GLU A 396 7.91 -37.11 8.70
C GLU A 396 7.32 -36.40 7.47
N ILE A 397 7.80 -35.19 7.15
CA ILE A 397 7.39 -34.44 5.97
C ILE A 397 7.87 -35.14 4.69
N ALA A 398 9.16 -35.48 4.60
CA ALA A 398 9.77 -36.08 3.41
C ALA A 398 9.29 -37.51 3.13
N SER A 399 8.82 -38.23 4.15
CA SER A 399 8.25 -39.58 3.98
C SER A 399 6.76 -39.61 3.65
N GLY A 400 6.09 -38.46 3.61
CA GLY A 400 4.65 -38.38 3.38
C GLY A 400 3.78 -38.77 4.58
N GLN A 401 4.38 -39.08 5.74
CA GLN A 401 3.64 -39.47 6.94
C GLN A 401 2.77 -38.33 7.48
N ALA A 402 3.26 -37.09 7.41
CA ALA A 402 2.51 -35.90 7.78
C ALA A 402 1.66 -35.41 6.60
N GLY A 403 0.34 -35.61 6.68
CA GLY A 403 -0.59 -35.05 5.69
C GLY A 403 -0.79 -33.54 5.87
N LEU A 404 -0.68 -33.04 7.11
CA LEU A 404 -0.74 -31.62 7.43
C LEU A 404 0.59 -31.14 8.04
N VAL A 405 1.15 -30.08 7.47
CA VAL A 405 2.42 -29.49 7.92
C VAL A 405 2.19 -28.03 8.26
N ILE A 406 2.53 -27.62 9.47
CA ILE A 406 2.37 -26.26 9.97
C ILE A 406 3.76 -25.70 10.26
N GLY A 407 4.05 -24.46 9.86
CA GLY A 407 5.36 -23.90 10.13
C GLY A 407 5.53 -22.44 9.77
N THR A 408 6.72 -21.93 10.06
CA THR A 408 7.13 -20.56 9.70
C THR A 408 7.97 -20.57 8.43
N HIS A 409 8.73 -19.50 8.15
CA HIS A 409 9.75 -19.47 7.09
C HIS A 409 10.75 -20.64 7.14
N ALA A 410 10.82 -21.39 8.25
CA ALA A 410 11.53 -22.66 8.33
C ALA A 410 11.10 -23.67 7.24
N LEU A 411 9.85 -23.65 6.79
CA LEU A 411 9.35 -24.48 5.69
C LEU A 411 9.94 -24.11 4.33
N LEU A 412 10.43 -22.88 4.18
CA LEU A 412 10.98 -22.37 2.92
C LEU A 412 12.46 -22.74 2.73
N GLN A 413 13.11 -23.31 3.75
CA GLN A 413 14.52 -23.71 3.69
C GLN A 413 14.72 -24.85 2.69
N ASP A 414 15.85 -24.86 1.98
CA ASP A 414 16.15 -25.89 0.97
C ASP A 414 16.13 -27.32 1.54
N ALA A 415 16.51 -27.48 2.82
CA ALA A 415 16.53 -28.76 3.51
C ALA A 415 15.15 -29.38 3.82
N VAL A 416 14.05 -28.74 3.42
CA VAL A 416 12.68 -29.25 3.58
C VAL A 416 12.18 -29.75 2.23
N GLU A 417 11.99 -31.07 2.13
CA GLU A 417 11.46 -31.74 0.95
C GLU A 417 10.13 -32.38 1.31
N PHE A 418 9.11 -32.19 0.46
CA PHE A 418 7.80 -32.82 0.60
C PHE A 418 7.73 -34.05 -0.30
N ASP A 419 7.04 -35.10 0.14
CA ASP A 419 6.77 -36.24 -0.71
C ASP A 419 5.78 -35.87 -1.84
N ASN A 420 4.63 -35.28 -1.49
CA ASN A 420 3.56 -34.99 -2.44
C ASN A 420 2.76 -33.72 -2.06
N LEU A 421 3.41 -32.55 -2.09
CA LEU A 421 2.77 -31.27 -1.75
C LEU A 421 1.68 -30.91 -2.78
N GLY A 422 0.42 -30.88 -2.35
CA GLY A 422 -0.73 -30.54 -3.20
C GLY A 422 -1.36 -29.18 -2.91
N MET A 423 -1.20 -28.65 -1.69
CA MET A 423 -1.80 -27.37 -1.31
C MET A 423 -0.95 -26.59 -0.31
N VAL A 424 -0.90 -25.29 -0.50
CA VAL A 424 -0.24 -24.32 0.36
C VAL A 424 -1.27 -23.33 0.87
N VAL A 425 -1.36 -23.20 2.19
CA VAL A 425 -2.16 -22.19 2.88
C VAL A 425 -1.21 -21.16 3.50
N VAL A 426 -1.42 -19.88 3.23
CA VAL A 426 -0.64 -18.79 3.83
C VAL A 426 -1.56 -17.96 4.72
N ASP A 427 -1.23 -17.81 5.99
CA ASP A 427 -1.98 -16.97 6.93
C ASP A 427 -1.30 -15.60 7.12
N GLU A 428 -2.10 -14.55 7.25
CA GLU A 428 -1.66 -13.15 7.39
C GLU A 428 -0.63 -12.72 6.32
N GLN A 429 -1.06 -12.81 5.05
CA GLN A 429 -0.22 -12.60 3.86
C GLN A 429 0.64 -11.34 3.86
N HIS A 430 0.19 -10.24 4.46
CA HIS A 430 0.88 -8.95 4.40
C HIS A 430 2.30 -8.98 5.02
N ARG A 431 2.70 -10.06 5.70
CA ARG A 431 4.05 -10.30 6.21
C ARG A 431 4.93 -11.16 5.29
N PHE A 432 4.39 -11.74 4.23
CA PHE A 432 5.07 -12.63 3.30
C PHE A 432 5.14 -12.04 1.90
N GLY A 433 6.35 -11.89 1.37
CA GLY A 433 6.57 -11.42 -0.01
C GLY A 433 6.17 -12.45 -1.06
N VAL A 434 5.95 -12.00 -2.31
CA VAL A 434 5.59 -12.86 -3.46
C VAL A 434 6.62 -13.98 -3.66
N GLU A 435 7.92 -13.67 -3.54
CA GLU A 435 9.02 -14.64 -3.70
C GLU A 435 8.95 -15.81 -2.69
N GLN A 436 8.44 -15.56 -1.49
CA GLN A 436 8.32 -16.60 -0.46
C GLN A 436 7.21 -17.59 -0.79
N ARG A 437 6.13 -17.13 -1.44
CA ARG A 437 5.03 -17.99 -1.95
C ARG A 437 5.55 -18.90 -3.06
N ASP A 438 6.26 -18.32 -4.02
CA ASP A 438 6.77 -19.04 -5.17
C ASP A 438 7.81 -20.08 -4.77
N ARG A 439 8.68 -19.78 -3.79
CA ARG A 439 9.62 -20.76 -3.21
C ARG A 439 8.93 -21.98 -2.60
N LEU A 440 7.78 -21.81 -1.93
CA LEU A 440 7.05 -22.94 -1.36
C LEU A 440 6.32 -23.77 -2.43
N ARG A 441 5.75 -23.11 -3.44
CA ARG A 441 5.15 -23.80 -4.60
C ARG A 441 6.19 -24.58 -5.40
N ALA A 442 7.41 -24.04 -5.53
CA ALA A 442 8.54 -24.68 -6.19
C ALA A 442 9.03 -25.96 -5.49
N LYS A 443 8.59 -26.24 -4.25
CA LYS A 443 8.90 -27.50 -3.54
C LYS A 443 8.02 -28.68 -3.95
N ALA A 444 7.03 -28.46 -4.82
CA ALA A 444 6.23 -29.55 -5.37
C ALA A 444 7.00 -30.34 -6.45
N ARG A 445 6.46 -31.50 -6.81
CA ARG A 445 7.02 -32.32 -7.90
C ARG A 445 6.97 -31.55 -9.22
N GLU A 446 7.97 -31.75 -10.08
CA GLU A 446 8.00 -31.13 -11.41
C GLU A 446 6.71 -31.41 -12.20
N GLY A 447 6.18 -30.37 -12.85
CA GLY A 447 4.95 -30.44 -13.63
C GLY A 447 3.65 -30.32 -12.81
N ILE A 448 3.71 -30.34 -11.46
CA ILE A 448 2.57 -30.10 -10.58
C ILE A 448 2.74 -28.75 -9.90
N THR A 449 1.71 -27.92 -9.99
CA THR A 449 1.64 -26.66 -9.26
C THR A 449 0.62 -26.78 -8.11
N PRO A 450 1.04 -26.69 -6.84
CA PRO A 450 0.13 -26.79 -5.70
C PRO A 450 -0.95 -25.72 -5.74
N HIS A 451 -2.13 -26.08 -5.24
CA HIS A 451 -3.17 -25.11 -4.94
C HIS A 451 -2.69 -24.12 -3.89
N LEU A 452 -2.96 -22.84 -4.08
CA LEU A 452 -2.62 -21.76 -3.17
C LEU A 452 -3.89 -21.14 -2.61
N LEU A 453 -4.03 -21.18 -1.28
CA LEU A 453 -5.05 -20.45 -0.54
C LEU A 453 -4.38 -19.46 0.39
N VAL A 454 -4.64 -18.19 0.19
CA VAL A 454 -4.10 -17.13 1.04
C VAL A 454 -5.18 -16.54 1.92
N MET A 455 -4.93 -16.41 3.21
CA MET A 455 -5.87 -15.88 4.19
C MET A 455 -5.38 -14.51 4.67
N THR A 456 -6.32 -13.57 4.79
CA THR A 456 -6.07 -12.28 5.42
C THR A 456 -7.20 -11.93 6.39
N ALA A 457 -6.82 -11.45 7.58
CA ALA A 457 -7.78 -10.95 8.55
C ALA A 457 -8.11 -9.47 8.36
N THR A 458 -7.22 -8.72 7.69
CA THR A 458 -7.50 -7.38 7.22
C THR A 458 -8.14 -7.47 5.84
N PRO A 459 -9.40 -7.05 5.69
CA PRO A 459 -9.98 -6.91 4.36
C PRO A 459 -9.09 -5.98 3.53
N ILE A 460 -8.84 -6.38 2.28
CA ILE A 460 -8.07 -5.58 1.34
C ILE A 460 -9.10 -4.98 0.38
N PRO A 461 -9.02 -3.68 0.05
CA PRO A 461 -9.93 -3.07 -0.90
C PRO A 461 -9.97 -3.86 -2.20
N ARG A 462 -11.15 -3.99 -2.80
CA ARG A 462 -11.33 -4.81 -3.99
C ARG A 462 -10.38 -4.40 -5.12
N THR A 463 -10.15 -3.11 -5.29
CA THR A 463 -9.22 -2.57 -6.29
C THR A 463 -7.79 -3.03 -6.07
N VAL A 464 -7.27 -2.97 -4.84
CA VAL A 464 -5.93 -3.47 -4.48
C VAL A 464 -5.85 -4.99 -4.69
N ALA A 465 -6.91 -5.72 -4.34
CA ALA A 465 -6.98 -7.15 -4.61
C ALA A 465 -6.92 -7.48 -6.11
N LEU A 466 -7.55 -6.67 -6.95
CA LEU A 466 -7.58 -6.85 -8.41
C LEU A 466 -6.29 -6.42 -9.12
N THR A 467 -5.50 -5.53 -8.52
CA THR A 467 -4.32 -4.95 -9.17
C THR A 467 -3.00 -5.50 -8.64
N TYR A 468 -2.87 -5.63 -7.32
CA TYR A 468 -1.64 -6.12 -6.70
C TYR A 468 -1.66 -7.64 -6.50
N TYR A 469 -2.81 -8.17 -6.14
CA TYR A 469 -3.04 -9.59 -5.93
C TYR A 469 -3.87 -10.21 -7.06
N GLY A 470 -3.92 -9.58 -8.24
CA GLY A 470 -4.84 -9.96 -9.31
C GLY A 470 -4.57 -11.33 -9.94
N ASP A 471 -3.47 -12.01 -9.57
CA ASP A 471 -3.27 -13.45 -9.81
C ASP A 471 -4.22 -14.32 -8.98
N LEU A 472 -4.77 -13.79 -7.89
CA LEU A 472 -5.66 -14.46 -6.95
C LEU A 472 -7.13 -14.13 -7.21
N GLU A 473 -7.97 -15.15 -7.28
CA GLU A 473 -9.42 -14.99 -7.14
C GLU A 473 -9.79 -14.68 -5.69
N THR A 474 -10.84 -13.89 -5.43
CA THR A 474 -11.20 -13.47 -4.07
C THR A 474 -12.47 -14.15 -3.60
N SER A 475 -12.46 -14.61 -2.35
CA SER A 475 -13.63 -15.10 -1.61
C SER A 475 -13.75 -14.31 -0.31
N THR A 476 -14.96 -13.81 -0.01
CA THR A 476 -15.19 -12.94 1.16
C THR A 476 -16.11 -13.60 2.19
N LEU A 477 -15.65 -13.72 3.43
CA LEU A 477 -16.43 -14.12 4.59
C LEU A 477 -16.81 -12.89 5.42
N ARG A 478 -18.00 -12.34 5.15
CA ARG A 478 -18.57 -11.20 5.88
C ARG A 478 -19.34 -11.61 7.13
N GLU A 479 -19.88 -12.82 7.15
CA GLU A 479 -20.68 -13.32 8.26
C GLU A 479 -19.79 -13.68 9.47
N LEU A 480 -20.13 -13.14 10.63
CA LEU A 480 -19.54 -13.54 11.90
C LEU A 480 -20.28 -14.76 12.48
N PRO A 481 -19.58 -15.74 13.08
CA PRO A 481 -20.22 -16.87 13.75
C PRO A 481 -21.21 -16.44 14.83
N ARG A 482 -22.27 -17.23 15.03
CA ARG A 482 -23.29 -17.00 16.07
C ARG A 482 -22.64 -17.00 17.46
N GLY A 483 -22.99 -16.03 18.30
CA GLY A 483 -22.53 -15.91 19.69
C GLY A 483 -21.58 -14.74 19.96
N ARG A 484 -21.07 -14.07 18.93
CA ARG A 484 -20.19 -12.90 19.11
C ARG A 484 -20.97 -11.66 19.51
N GLN A 485 -20.61 -11.04 20.63
CA GLN A 485 -21.14 -9.74 21.05
C GLN A 485 -20.44 -8.60 20.29
N PRO A 486 -21.15 -7.51 19.94
CA PRO A 486 -20.55 -6.37 19.28
C PRO A 486 -19.53 -5.67 20.18
N ILE A 487 -18.48 -5.12 19.55
CA ILE A 487 -17.44 -4.35 20.25
C ILE A 487 -17.81 -2.86 20.15
N ALA A 488 -18.13 -2.23 21.28
CA ALA A 488 -18.28 -0.78 21.30
C ALA A 488 -16.90 -0.13 21.14
N THR A 489 -16.74 0.80 20.19
CA THR A 489 -15.46 1.47 19.95
C THR A 489 -15.62 2.98 20.09
N ASN A 490 -14.78 3.62 20.91
CA ASN A 490 -14.85 5.06 21.17
C ASN A 490 -13.44 5.69 21.17
N THR A 491 -13.34 6.90 20.62
CA THR A 491 -12.10 7.69 20.64
C THR A 491 -12.06 8.63 21.85
N ILE A 492 -10.91 8.69 22.52
CA ILE A 492 -10.65 9.56 23.67
C ILE A 492 -9.66 10.65 23.24
N PHE A 493 -10.17 11.87 23.06
CA PHE A 493 -9.36 13.06 22.79
C PHE A 493 -8.89 13.68 24.12
N GLN A 494 -7.68 13.34 24.56
CA GLN A 494 -7.14 13.68 25.88
C GLN A 494 -7.07 15.19 26.14
N THR A 495 -6.83 15.98 25.10
CA THR A 495 -6.73 17.44 25.18
C THR A 495 -8.07 18.13 25.47
N GLN A 496 -9.18 17.54 25.01
CA GLN A 496 -10.52 18.08 25.22
C GLN A 496 -11.19 17.49 26.47
N LYS A 497 -10.99 16.19 26.72
CA LYS A 497 -11.69 15.45 27.79
C LYS A 497 -10.71 14.56 28.58
N PRO A 498 -9.81 15.14 29.39
CA PRO A 498 -8.81 14.37 30.16
C PRO A 498 -9.46 13.38 31.14
N ALA A 499 -10.62 13.71 31.70
CA ALA A 499 -11.37 12.85 32.63
C ALA A 499 -11.83 11.51 32.01
N TRP A 500 -11.93 11.42 30.67
CA TRP A 500 -12.34 10.19 30.00
C TRP A 500 -11.26 9.10 30.04
N LEU A 501 -9.98 9.49 30.08
CA LEU A 501 -8.89 8.54 30.24
C LEU A 501 -8.89 7.93 31.65
N GLU A 502 -9.13 8.75 32.68
CA GLU A 502 -9.30 8.25 34.06
C GLU A 502 -10.50 7.32 34.18
N ARG A 503 -11.62 7.66 33.51
CA ARG A 503 -12.80 6.78 33.45
C ARG A 503 -12.49 5.45 32.76
N ALA A 504 -11.65 5.44 31.72
CA ALA A 504 -11.21 4.24 31.02
C ALA A 504 -10.45 3.28 31.96
N TRP A 505 -9.56 3.81 32.80
CA TRP A 505 -8.88 2.99 33.82
C TRP A 505 -9.83 2.43 34.86
N GLY A 506 -10.78 3.25 35.35
CA GLY A 506 -11.84 2.76 36.24
C GLY A 506 -12.68 1.66 35.58
N ARG A 507 -12.91 1.73 34.26
CA ARG A 507 -13.64 0.70 33.53
C ARG A 507 -12.88 -0.62 33.44
N ILE A 508 -11.55 -0.57 33.24
CA ILE A 508 -10.71 -1.78 33.30
C ILE A 508 -10.82 -2.42 34.68
N ALA A 509 -10.72 -1.65 35.76
CA ALA A 509 -10.84 -2.18 37.11
C ALA A 509 -12.21 -2.82 37.40
N GLU A 510 -13.32 -2.20 36.95
CA GLU A 510 -14.67 -2.77 37.05
C GLU A 510 -14.77 -4.15 36.37
N GLU A 511 -14.24 -4.26 35.16
CA GLU A 511 -14.29 -5.49 34.36
C GLU A 511 -13.42 -6.59 34.96
N VAL A 512 -12.21 -6.23 35.43
CA VAL A 512 -11.32 -7.16 36.12
C VAL A 512 -11.92 -7.67 37.43
N ASN A 513 -12.54 -6.79 38.22
CA ASN A 513 -13.23 -7.19 39.45
C ASN A 513 -14.44 -8.11 39.19
N ALA A 514 -15.00 -8.07 37.98
CA ALA A 514 -16.02 -9.00 37.52
C ALA A 514 -15.44 -10.33 36.98
N GLY A 515 -14.14 -10.59 37.15
CA GLY A 515 -13.46 -11.81 36.72
C GLY A 515 -12.96 -11.80 35.28
N ARG A 516 -12.95 -10.64 34.63
CA ARG A 516 -12.58 -10.49 33.21
C ARG A 516 -11.17 -9.91 33.06
N GLN A 517 -10.70 -9.78 31.83
CA GLN A 517 -9.32 -9.34 31.55
C GLN A 517 -9.28 -8.16 30.57
N ALA A 518 -8.15 -7.45 30.52
CA ALA A 518 -8.01 -6.28 29.66
C ALA A 518 -6.64 -6.18 28.98
N TYR A 519 -6.62 -5.49 27.83
CA TYR A 519 -5.42 -5.11 27.10
C TYR A 519 -5.15 -3.60 27.22
N VAL A 520 -3.90 -3.23 27.42
CA VAL A 520 -3.41 -1.86 27.25
C VAL A 520 -2.28 -1.88 26.23
N VAL A 521 -2.45 -1.18 25.11
CA VAL A 521 -1.53 -1.20 23.98
C VAL A 521 -0.82 0.14 23.86
N ALA A 522 0.51 0.12 23.71
CA ALA A 522 1.35 1.29 23.46
C ALA A 522 2.12 1.15 22.14
N SER A 523 2.44 2.29 21.51
CA SER A 523 3.09 2.32 20.18
C SER A 523 4.60 2.05 20.20
N ARG A 524 5.29 2.20 21.36
CA ARG A 524 6.75 2.05 21.47
C ARG A 524 7.22 1.21 22.65
N ILE A 525 8.39 0.59 22.48
CA ILE A 525 9.07 -0.18 23.53
C ILE A 525 9.89 0.75 24.45
N ASP A 526 10.69 1.66 23.87
CA ASP A 526 11.47 2.69 24.59
C ASP A 526 11.63 4.00 23.79
N GLU A 527 12.35 5.00 24.35
CA GLU A 527 12.59 6.32 23.74
C GLU A 527 13.42 6.27 22.42
N ALA A 528 14.08 5.14 22.14
CA ALA A 528 15.01 5.00 21.01
C ALA A 528 14.43 4.27 19.79
N ASP A 529 13.26 3.64 19.91
CA ASP A 529 12.64 2.87 18.82
C ASP A 529 11.75 3.73 17.90
N THR A 530 11.89 3.53 16.58
CA THR A 530 10.97 4.05 15.55
C THR A 530 9.78 3.07 15.39
N PRO A 531 8.53 3.52 15.16
CA PRO A 531 7.41 2.61 14.97
C PRO A 531 7.57 1.86 13.63
N GLY A 532 7.70 0.53 13.66
CA GLY A 532 7.59 -0.31 12.44
C GLY A 532 8.55 -1.49 12.31
N ASP A 533 9.71 -1.49 12.95
CA ASP A 533 10.74 -2.52 12.67
C ASP A 533 10.58 -3.79 13.53
N GLY A 534 9.81 -4.74 12.99
CA GLY A 534 9.85 -6.13 13.39
C GLY A 534 10.94 -6.90 12.62
N ALA A 535 12.05 -7.18 13.30
CA ALA A 535 13.05 -8.22 13.00
C ALA A 535 14.01 -8.03 11.80
N ALA A 536 15.21 -7.50 12.07
CA ALA A 536 16.50 -8.15 11.80
C ALA A 536 17.64 -7.37 12.49
N LYS A 537 18.28 -7.97 13.49
CA LYS A 537 19.57 -7.48 14.01
C LYS A 537 20.68 -8.06 13.15
N ASP A 538 21.45 -7.20 12.48
CA ASP A 538 22.88 -7.41 12.40
C ASP A 538 23.64 -6.08 12.50
N GLY A 539 24.64 -6.09 13.37
CA GLY A 539 25.28 -4.90 13.91
C GLY A 539 26.12 -4.12 12.91
N LYS A 540 25.87 -2.81 12.83
CA LYS A 540 26.87 -1.73 12.92
C LYS A 540 26.12 -0.39 12.86
N SER A 541 26.18 0.34 13.96
CA SER A 541 25.60 1.68 14.12
C SER A 541 26.18 2.66 13.08
N LYS A 542 25.51 2.83 11.95
CA LYS A 542 25.63 4.05 11.13
C LYS A 542 24.56 5.02 11.64
N LYS A 543 25.01 6.15 12.20
CA LYS A 543 24.17 7.31 12.53
C LYS A 543 23.40 7.73 11.27
N ALA A 544 22.15 7.31 11.15
CA ALA A 544 21.23 7.82 10.15
C ALA A 544 20.78 9.24 10.56
N LYS A 545 20.76 10.11 9.56
CA LYS A 545 20.32 11.50 9.63
C LYS A 545 18.86 11.55 10.10
N LYS A 546 18.59 12.48 11.01
CA LYS A 546 17.27 12.80 11.55
C LYS A 546 16.48 13.52 10.46
N ASP A 547 15.69 12.79 9.68
CA ASP A 547 14.77 13.36 8.68
C ASP A 547 13.34 12.81 8.88
N SER A 548 12.38 13.71 8.69
CA SER A 548 10.91 13.56 8.67
C SER A 548 10.13 13.45 10.00
N GLY A 549 9.39 14.52 10.33
CA GLY A 549 7.93 14.44 10.34
C GLY A 549 7.15 14.21 11.65
N GLU A 550 7.75 13.77 12.75
CA GLU A 550 6.95 13.51 13.97
C GLU A 550 6.68 14.79 14.79
N GLN A 551 5.75 15.63 14.33
CA GLN A 551 5.18 16.71 15.15
C GLN A 551 4.12 16.14 16.11
N GLY A 552 4.57 15.65 17.26
CA GLY A 552 3.70 15.27 18.37
C GLY A 552 4.48 15.17 19.69
N PRO A 553 3.82 15.22 20.86
CA PRO A 553 4.48 14.96 22.14
C PRO A 553 5.16 13.59 22.12
N PRO A 554 6.27 13.40 22.86
CA PRO A 554 6.95 12.10 22.91
C PRO A 554 5.94 11.01 23.34
N PRO A 555 5.93 9.86 22.63
CA PRO A 555 5.02 8.77 22.97
C PRO A 555 5.41 8.16 24.31
N VAL A 556 4.42 7.63 25.04
CA VAL A 556 4.70 6.88 26.28
C VAL A 556 5.16 5.49 25.91
N THR A 557 6.29 5.07 26.47
CA THR A 557 6.83 3.73 26.23
C THR A 557 5.98 2.69 26.97
N VAL A 558 5.90 1.46 26.46
CA VAL A 558 5.15 0.37 27.11
C VAL A 558 5.65 0.09 28.53
N VAL A 559 6.95 0.26 28.78
CA VAL A 559 7.59 0.05 30.08
C VAL A 559 7.19 1.14 31.06
N GLU A 560 7.26 2.41 30.68
CA GLU A 560 6.79 3.53 31.52
C GLU A 560 5.29 3.44 31.78
N MET A 561 4.50 3.03 30.78
CA MET A 561 3.07 2.81 30.93
C MET A 561 2.80 1.71 31.97
N PHE A 562 3.50 0.58 31.88
CA PHE A 562 3.38 -0.52 32.84
C PHE A 562 3.70 -0.05 34.26
N GLU A 563 4.83 0.63 34.47
CA GLU A 563 5.19 1.15 35.80
C GLU A 563 4.16 2.17 36.34
N ARG A 564 3.68 3.06 35.47
CA ARG A 564 2.68 4.07 35.84
C ARG A 564 1.35 3.42 36.23
N LEU A 565 0.88 2.43 35.48
CA LEU A 565 -0.37 1.74 35.77
C LEU A 565 -0.26 0.90 37.04
N GLN A 566 0.88 0.23 37.25
CA GLN A 566 1.15 -0.58 38.43
C GLN A 566 1.17 0.25 39.72
N ARG A 567 1.74 1.47 39.68
CA ARG A 567 1.78 2.39 40.83
C ARG A 567 0.58 3.34 40.93
N GLY A 568 -0.29 3.34 39.92
CA GLY A 568 -1.32 4.36 39.73
C GLY A 568 -2.73 3.78 39.67
N PRO A 569 -3.49 4.03 38.59
CA PRO A 569 -4.93 3.79 38.55
C PRO A 569 -5.33 2.31 38.54
N LEU A 570 -4.39 1.40 38.25
CA LEU A 570 -4.61 -0.05 38.28
C LEU A 570 -3.85 -0.72 39.44
N ALA A 571 -3.44 0.06 40.44
CA ALA A 571 -2.80 -0.46 41.64
C ALA A 571 -3.73 -1.48 42.33
N GLY A 572 -3.22 -2.69 42.54
CA GLY A 572 -3.96 -3.80 43.13
C GLY A 572 -4.42 -4.88 42.14
N LEU A 573 -4.25 -4.67 40.82
CA LEU A 573 -4.48 -5.70 39.80
C LEU A 573 -3.16 -6.41 39.43
N ARG A 574 -3.25 -7.61 38.87
CA ARG A 574 -2.08 -8.37 38.38
C ARG A 574 -1.77 -7.94 36.94
N LEU A 575 -0.77 -7.09 36.77
CA LEU A 575 -0.35 -6.60 35.45
C LEU A 575 0.76 -7.49 34.87
N GLY A 576 0.69 -7.76 33.57
CA GLY A 576 1.76 -8.38 32.78
C GLY A 576 2.31 -7.41 31.73
N LEU A 577 3.58 -7.57 31.37
CA LEU A 577 4.26 -6.78 30.34
C LEU A 577 4.62 -7.67 29.15
N MET A 578 4.27 -7.25 27.93
CA MET A 578 4.69 -7.95 26.71
C MET A 578 5.16 -7.00 25.59
N HIS A 579 6.40 -7.15 25.15
CA HIS A 579 6.94 -6.35 24.05
C HIS A 579 7.89 -7.15 23.14
N GLY A 580 8.24 -6.56 21.98
CA GLY A 580 9.00 -7.23 20.92
C GLY A 580 10.36 -7.80 21.35
N ARG A 581 11.02 -7.15 22.33
CA ARG A 581 12.34 -7.53 22.83
C ARG A 581 12.37 -8.76 23.76
N LEU A 582 11.22 -9.24 24.23
CA LEU A 582 11.17 -10.48 25.01
C LEU A 582 11.56 -11.68 24.13
N SER A 583 12.23 -12.66 24.72
CA SER A 583 12.51 -13.95 24.08
C SER A 583 11.21 -14.71 23.78
N GLY A 584 11.29 -15.74 22.92
CA GLY A 584 10.13 -16.59 22.59
C GLY A 584 9.49 -17.21 23.82
N ASP A 585 10.32 -17.83 24.66
CA ASP A 585 9.91 -18.51 25.89
C ASP A 585 9.26 -17.55 26.90
N GLU A 586 9.79 -16.32 27.05
CA GLU A 586 9.19 -15.31 27.93
C GLU A 586 7.83 -14.84 27.42
N LYS A 587 7.68 -14.63 26.11
CA LYS A 587 6.39 -14.28 25.49
C LYS A 587 5.38 -15.40 25.73
N GLU A 588 5.77 -16.65 25.52
CA GLU A 588 4.91 -17.81 25.73
C GLU A 588 4.48 -17.94 27.20
N ALA A 589 5.39 -17.75 28.14
CA ALA A 589 5.10 -17.79 29.57
C ALA A 589 4.09 -16.71 29.99
N VAL A 590 4.30 -15.45 29.55
CA VAL A 590 3.37 -14.34 29.83
C VAL A 590 2.00 -14.62 29.23
N MET A 591 1.93 -15.12 28.00
CA MET A 591 0.65 -15.43 27.35
C MET A 591 -0.06 -16.62 27.99
N THR A 592 0.68 -17.62 28.47
CA THR A 592 0.12 -18.76 29.21
C THR A 592 -0.49 -18.29 30.52
N ALA A 593 0.24 -17.47 31.29
CA ALA A 593 -0.26 -16.86 32.52
C ALA A 593 -1.49 -15.97 32.27
N PHE A 594 -1.50 -15.20 31.18
CA PHE A 594 -2.66 -14.40 30.80
C PHE A 594 -3.86 -15.30 30.43
N ARG A 595 -3.70 -16.35 29.64
CA ARG A 595 -4.79 -17.29 29.33
C ARG A 595 -5.35 -18.00 30.56
N ALA A 596 -4.49 -18.33 31.53
CA ALA A 596 -4.88 -18.97 32.78
C ALA A 596 -5.61 -18.03 33.75
N GLY A 597 -5.72 -16.74 33.44
CA GLY A 597 -6.27 -15.73 34.35
C GLY A 597 -5.35 -15.45 35.54
N GLU A 598 -4.05 -15.71 35.42
CA GLU A 598 -3.04 -15.34 36.42
C GLU A 598 -2.62 -13.86 36.29
N ILE A 599 -2.78 -13.30 35.10
CA ILE A 599 -2.60 -11.89 34.77
C ILE A 599 -3.96 -11.30 34.42
N ASP A 600 -4.33 -10.19 35.05
CA ASP A 600 -5.60 -9.50 34.83
C ASP A 600 -5.53 -8.52 33.65
N VAL A 601 -4.41 -7.80 33.54
CA VAL A 601 -4.22 -6.75 32.53
C VAL A 601 -2.89 -6.94 31.84
N LEU A 602 -2.91 -7.09 30.51
CA LEU A 602 -1.71 -7.20 29.69
C LEU A 602 -1.36 -5.84 29.08
N VAL A 603 -0.24 -5.26 29.52
CA VAL A 603 0.34 -4.04 28.95
C VAL A 603 1.32 -4.46 27.86
N CYS A 604 1.08 -4.06 26.61
CA CYS A 604 1.81 -4.60 25.48
C CYS A 604 2.02 -3.61 24.34
N THR A 605 2.91 -3.96 23.41
CA THR A 605 3.00 -3.28 22.10
C THR A 605 2.21 -4.03 21.03
N THR A 606 2.38 -3.66 19.75
CA THR A 606 1.82 -4.32 18.56
C THR A 606 2.12 -5.82 18.45
N VAL A 607 2.90 -6.42 19.34
CA VAL A 607 3.17 -7.87 19.34
C VAL A 607 1.89 -8.70 19.50
N ILE A 608 0.83 -8.16 20.13
CA ILE A 608 -0.48 -8.84 20.18
C ILE A 608 -1.22 -8.85 18.83
N GLU A 609 -0.76 -8.11 17.81
CA GLU A 609 -1.32 -8.17 16.45
C GLU A 609 -1.30 -9.60 15.92
N VAL A 610 -0.38 -10.45 16.40
CA VAL A 610 -0.22 -11.82 15.94
C VAL A 610 -0.86 -12.83 16.90
N GLY A 611 -2.02 -13.31 16.50
CA GLY A 611 -2.52 -14.65 16.83
C GLY A 611 -3.28 -14.85 18.12
N VAL A 612 -2.89 -14.26 19.25
CA VAL A 612 -3.42 -14.77 20.53
C VAL A 612 -4.88 -14.35 20.77
N ASP A 613 -5.70 -15.35 21.08
CA ASP A 613 -7.11 -15.23 21.48
C ASP A 613 -7.23 -15.45 22.99
N VAL A 614 -7.90 -14.53 23.68
CA VAL A 614 -8.29 -14.68 25.09
C VAL A 614 -9.76 -14.29 25.19
N PRO A 615 -10.70 -15.27 25.17
CA PRO A 615 -12.14 -14.99 25.17
C PRO A 615 -12.64 -14.15 26.36
N ASN A 616 -11.93 -14.23 27.49
CA ASN A 616 -12.25 -13.50 28.72
C ASN A 616 -11.76 -12.02 28.70
N ALA A 617 -11.03 -11.60 27.66
CA ALA A 617 -10.59 -10.22 27.52
C ALA A 617 -11.70 -9.34 26.90
N THR A 618 -12.26 -8.42 27.69
CA THR A 618 -13.42 -7.61 27.30
C THR A 618 -13.10 -6.14 27.05
N VAL A 619 -11.96 -5.63 27.55
CA VAL A 619 -11.58 -4.23 27.36
C VAL A 619 -10.22 -4.10 26.69
N MET A 620 -10.11 -3.18 25.74
CA MET A 620 -8.85 -2.78 25.15
C MET A 620 -8.72 -1.26 25.17
N VAL A 621 -7.57 -0.77 25.63
CA VAL A 621 -7.18 0.65 25.53
C VAL A 621 -5.94 0.76 24.66
N VAL A 622 -6.01 1.49 23.56
CA VAL A 622 -4.88 1.79 22.68
C VAL A 622 -4.41 3.22 22.93
N MET A 623 -3.18 3.36 23.39
CA MET A 623 -2.56 4.64 23.71
C MET A 623 -1.81 5.21 22.52
N ASP A 624 -1.91 6.53 22.32
CA ASP A 624 -1.37 7.24 21.16
C ASP A 624 -1.84 6.57 19.84
N ALA A 625 -3.16 6.30 19.76
CA ALA A 625 -3.80 5.56 18.68
C ALA A 625 -3.58 6.20 17.29
N ASP A 626 -3.30 7.50 17.23
CA ASP A 626 -2.93 8.25 16.03
C ASP A 626 -1.60 7.79 15.39
N ARG A 627 -0.80 6.99 16.09
CA ARG A 627 0.44 6.42 15.56
C ARG A 627 0.27 5.06 14.89
N PHE A 628 -0.92 4.47 14.96
CA PHE A 628 -1.22 3.18 14.35
C PHE A 628 -1.98 3.40 13.04
N GLY A 629 -1.70 2.56 12.04
CA GLY A 629 -2.48 2.50 10.81
C GLY A 629 -3.88 1.95 11.05
N ILE A 630 -4.82 2.25 10.16
CA ILE A 630 -6.23 1.78 10.26
C ILE A 630 -6.29 0.25 10.36
N SER A 631 -5.55 -0.43 9.50
CA SER A 631 -5.45 -1.89 9.49
C SER A 631 -4.95 -2.48 10.82
N GLN A 632 -3.98 -1.82 11.48
CA GLN A 632 -3.46 -2.25 12.79
C GLN A 632 -4.50 -2.07 13.89
N LEU A 633 -5.16 -0.91 13.93
CA LEU A 633 -6.24 -0.63 14.89
C LEU A 633 -7.38 -1.65 14.76
N HIS A 634 -7.73 -2.02 13.53
CA HIS A 634 -8.72 -3.05 13.25
C HIS A 634 -8.29 -4.44 13.78
N GLN A 635 -7.05 -4.85 13.52
CA GLN A 635 -6.51 -6.12 14.03
C GLN A 635 -6.47 -6.15 15.55
N LEU A 636 -6.01 -5.07 16.20
CA LEU A 636 -5.99 -4.92 17.66
C LEU A 636 -7.41 -5.03 18.23
N ARG A 637 -8.37 -4.26 17.68
CA ARG A 637 -9.79 -4.34 18.07
C ARG A 637 -10.34 -5.76 17.99
N GLY A 638 -9.97 -6.52 16.95
CA GLY A 638 -10.38 -7.91 16.76
C GLY A 638 -9.82 -8.93 17.77
N ARG A 639 -8.94 -8.51 18.68
CA ARG A 639 -8.40 -9.34 19.79
C ARG A 639 -9.34 -9.44 20.99
N ILE A 640 -10.35 -8.57 21.08
CA ILE A 640 -11.40 -8.63 22.10
C ILE A 640 -12.76 -8.99 21.46
N GLY A 641 -13.78 -9.24 22.29
CA GLY A 641 -15.12 -9.58 21.81
C GLY A 641 -15.20 -10.97 21.19
N ARG A 642 -14.52 -11.94 21.80
CA ARG A 642 -14.52 -13.36 21.38
C ARG A 642 -15.21 -14.30 22.37
N GLY A 643 -15.52 -13.81 23.58
CA GLY A 643 -16.34 -14.52 24.56
C GLY A 643 -17.81 -14.09 24.52
N GLU A 644 -18.56 -14.51 25.53
CA GLU A 644 -20.01 -14.24 25.68
C GLU A 644 -20.30 -12.80 26.13
N HIS A 645 -19.28 -12.06 26.55
CA HIS A 645 -19.42 -10.74 27.16
C HIS A 645 -19.26 -9.59 26.16
N PRO A 646 -20.09 -8.52 26.27
CA PRO A 646 -19.89 -7.29 25.52
C PRO A 646 -18.49 -6.72 25.75
N SER A 647 -17.86 -6.23 24.68
CA SER A 647 -16.48 -5.75 24.72
C SER A 647 -16.37 -4.28 24.33
N LEU A 648 -15.34 -3.61 24.85
CA LEU A 648 -15.11 -2.17 24.70
C LEU A 648 -13.68 -1.89 24.22
N CYS A 649 -13.56 -1.18 23.10
CA CYS A 649 -12.29 -0.69 22.55
C CYS A 649 -12.19 0.83 22.69
N LEU A 650 -11.14 1.34 23.32
CA LEU A 650 -10.92 2.75 23.55
C LEU A 650 -9.64 3.22 22.86
N LEU A 651 -9.76 4.16 21.94
CA LEU A 651 -8.65 4.71 21.15
C LEU A 651 -8.24 6.07 21.73
N ALA A 652 -7.15 6.14 22.48
CA ALA A 652 -6.71 7.36 23.14
C ALA A 652 -5.69 8.12 22.29
N THR A 653 -5.92 9.41 22.06
CA THR A 653 -4.99 10.31 21.36
C THR A 653 -4.86 11.65 22.09
N ARG A 654 -3.72 12.31 21.90
CA ARG A 654 -3.50 13.70 22.35
C ARG A 654 -3.85 14.72 21.25
N LEU A 655 -4.04 14.27 20.01
CA LEU A 655 -4.36 15.15 18.90
C LEU A 655 -5.82 15.64 18.98
N PRO A 656 -6.13 16.87 18.51
CA PRO A 656 -7.49 17.37 18.47
C PRO A 656 -8.39 16.59 17.51
N GLU A 657 -9.69 16.53 17.80
CA GLU A 657 -10.70 15.84 16.98
C GLU A 657 -10.74 16.34 15.52
N HIS A 658 -10.55 17.64 15.29
CA HIS A 658 -10.59 18.23 13.95
C HIS A 658 -9.36 17.93 13.08
N SER A 659 -8.27 17.41 13.65
CA SER A 659 -7.07 17.05 12.89
C SER A 659 -7.33 15.86 11.95
N LYS A 660 -6.54 15.70 10.89
CA LYS A 660 -6.63 14.53 9.99
C LYS A 660 -6.60 13.21 10.77
N ALA A 661 -5.67 13.08 11.72
CA ALA A 661 -5.58 11.90 12.59
C ALA A 661 -6.81 11.73 13.51
N GLY A 662 -7.41 12.82 13.98
CA GLY A 662 -8.64 12.78 14.77
C GLY A 662 -9.84 12.27 13.96
N GLN A 663 -10.02 12.79 12.75
CA GLN A 663 -11.06 12.34 11.81
C GLN A 663 -10.91 10.86 11.47
N ARG A 664 -9.68 10.41 11.21
CA ARG A 664 -9.34 9.00 11.00
C ARG A 664 -9.77 8.12 12.15
N LEU A 665 -9.38 8.47 13.39
CA LEU A 665 -9.72 7.67 14.57
C LEU A 665 -11.23 7.61 14.81
N THR A 666 -11.94 8.72 14.59
CA THR A 666 -13.40 8.75 14.66
C THR A 666 -14.04 7.86 13.61
N ALA A 667 -13.52 7.85 12.38
CA ALA A 667 -13.99 6.95 11.33
C ALA A 667 -13.74 5.48 11.68
N VAL A 668 -12.55 5.14 12.23
CA VAL A 668 -12.24 3.79 12.72
C VAL A 668 -13.18 3.35 13.84
N ALA A 669 -13.52 4.25 14.76
CA ALA A 669 -14.45 3.98 15.84
C ALA A 669 -15.91 3.84 15.36
N GLY A 670 -16.28 4.53 14.28
CA GLY A 670 -17.64 4.59 13.74
C GLY A 670 -18.09 3.35 12.96
N THR A 671 -17.18 2.47 12.54
CA THR A 671 -17.54 1.26 11.79
C THR A 671 -16.87 0.00 12.34
N LEU A 672 -17.64 -1.09 12.38
CA LEU A 672 -17.13 -2.42 12.66
C LEU A 672 -16.71 -3.17 11.39
N ASP A 673 -17.19 -2.73 10.23
CA ASP A 673 -16.95 -3.38 8.94
C ASP A 673 -15.49 -3.16 8.51
N GLY A 674 -14.73 -4.25 8.49
CA GLY A 674 -13.32 -4.21 8.07
C GLY A 674 -13.12 -3.82 6.61
N PHE A 675 -14.10 -4.03 5.72
CA PHE A 675 -14.02 -3.62 4.31
C PHE A 675 -14.15 -2.11 4.18
N ALA A 676 -15.10 -1.49 4.89
CA ALA A 676 -15.24 -0.04 4.93
C ALA A 676 -13.97 0.64 5.48
N LEU A 677 -13.29 -0.01 6.43
CA LEU A 677 -12.01 0.46 6.96
C LEU A 677 -10.86 0.31 5.97
N ALA A 678 -10.86 -0.76 5.17
CA ALA A 678 -9.88 -0.97 4.12
C ALA A 678 -9.98 0.12 3.04
N ASP A 679 -11.20 0.45 2.61
CA ASP A 679 -11.44 1.51 1.63
C ASP A 679 -11.01 2.89 2.20
N LEU A 680 -11.22 3.12 3.49
CA LEU A 680 -10.72 4.31 4.17
C LEU A 680 -9.18 4.35 4.22
N ASP A 681 -8.52 3.22 4.52
CA ASP A 681 -7.05 3.10 4.53
C ASP A 681 -6.45 3.38 3.14
N LEU A 682 -7.13 2.94 2.07
CA LEU A 682 -6.71 3.22 0.70
C LEU A 682 -6.85 4.70 0.32
N ARG A 683 -7.87 5.40 0.83
CA ARG A 683 -8.04 6.84 0.58
C ARG A 683 -7.02 7.69 1.32
N GLU A 684 -6.54 7.22 2.48
CA GLU A 684 -5.54 7.95 3.24
C GLU A 684 -4.11 7.72 2.73
N ARG A 685 -3.82 6.53 2.20
CA ARG A 685 -2.52 6.20 1.63
C ARG A 685 -2.45 6.66 0.18
N SER A 686 -1.32 7.20 -0.23
CA SER A 686 -1.07 7.41 -1.67
C SER A 686 -0.86 6.04 -2.35
N GLU A 687 -1.34 5.88 -3.58
CA GLU A 687 -1.34 4.61 -4.30
C GLU A 687 0.07 4.01 -4.46
N GLY A 688 1.10 4.85 -4.50
CA GLY A 688 2.52 4.44 -4.54
C GLY A 688 3.00 3.69 -3.30
N ASP A 689 2.39 3.91 -2.12
CA ASP A 689 2.72 3.17 -0.90
C ASP A 689 2.06 1.79 -0.86
N VAL A 690 0.95 1.61 -1.58
CA VAL A 690 0.17 0.37 -1.62
C VAL A 690 0.71 -0.61 -2.66
N LEU A 691 1.14 -0.10 -3.81
CA LEU A 691 1.70 -0.93 -4.88
C LEU A 691 3.14 -1.38 -4.62
N GLY A 692 3.84 -0.74 -3.68
CA GLY A 692 5.16 -1.16 -3.20
C GLY A 692 6.27 -1.15 -4.25
N TYR A 693 7.51 -0.92 -3.80
CA TYR A 693 8.68 -0.92 -4.68
C TYR A 693 8.96 -2.32 -5.23
N TYR A 694 8.65 -2.56 -6.50
CA TYR A 694 9.09 -3.78 -7.19
C TYR A 694 10.47 -3.59 -7.85
N GLN A 695 11.45 -4.20 -7.17
CA GLN A 695 12.57 -4.99 -7.69
C GLN A 695 13.66 -4.38 -8.57
N SER A 696 13.49 -3.17 -9.14
CA SER A 696 14.55 -2.52 -9.95
C SER A 696 14.99 -1.14 -9.44
N GLY A 697 14.45 -0.70 -8.29
CA GLY A 697 14.73 0.64 -7.75
C GLY A 697 13.99 1.78 -8.47
N ARG A 698 13.09 1.47 -9.41
CA ARG A 698 12.16 2.44 -10.02
C ARG A 698 10.72 2.15 -9.58
N PRO A 699 10.02 3.10 -8.94
CA PRO A 699 8.63 2.91 -8.56
C PRO A 699 7.74 2.98 -9.81
N ILE A 700 7.00 1.90 -10.09
CA ILE A 700 5.85 1.95 -11.00
C ILE A 700 4.85 2.90 -10.35
N THR A 701 4.69 4.09 -10.91
CA THR A 701 3.78 5.10 -10.38
C THR A 701 2.63 5.26 -11.36
N LEU A 702 1.45 4.72 -10.99
CA LEU A 702 0.19 5.09 -11.61
C LEU A 702 0.07 6.62 -11.57
N LYS A 703 -0.27 7.26 -12.70
CA LYS A 703 -0.36 8.72 -12.81
C LYS A 703 -1.79 9.19 -12.71
N PHE A 704 -2.71 8.50 -13.38
CA PHE A 704 -4.13 8.87 -13.40
C PHE A 704 -5.02 7.83 -12.72
N LEU A 705 -4.64 6.55 -12.79
CA LEU A 705 -5.40 5.48 -12.17
C LEU A 705 -5.32 5.55 -10.64
N SER A 706 -6.39 6.03 -10.00
CA SER A 706 -6.59 5.87 -8.56
C SER A 706 -7.25 4.52 -8.26
N LEU A 707 -6.60 3.72 -7.40
CA LEU A 707 -7.21 2.51 -6.88
C LEU A 707 -8.41 2.80 -5.97
N ALA A 708 -8.51 4.01 -5.40
CA ALA A 708 -9.63 4.36 -4.53
C ALA A 708 -10.88 4.77 -5.32
N GLU A 709 -10.69 5.46 -6.45
CA GLU A 709 -11.78 6.09 -7.21
C GLU A 709 -12.20 5.28 -8.44
N HIS A 710 -11.28 4.54 -9.07
CA HIS A 710 -11.50 3.95 -10.41
C HIS A 710 -11.81 2.45 -10.40
N LEU A 711 -12.58 1.95 -9.41
CA LEU A 711 -12.95 0.53 -9.35
C LEU A 711 -13.66 0.04 -10.62
N GLU A 712 -14.60 0.83 -11.16
CA GLU A 712 -15.36 0.46 -12.36
C GLU A 712 -14.45 0.36 -13.59
N ILE A 713 -13.52 1.31 -13.77
CA ILE A 713 -12.53 1.28 -14.86
C ILE A 713 -11.67 0.02 -14.76
N ILE A 714 -11.19 -0.33 -13.55
CA ILE A 714 -10.36 -1.53 -13.34
C ILE A 714 -11.14 -2.81 -13.68
N LEU A 715 -12.42 -2.91 -13.29
CA LEU A 715 -13.26 -4.06 -13.59
C LEU A 715 -13.51 -4.19 -15.10
N THR A 716 -13.86 -3.09 -15.76
CA THR A 716 -14.07 -3.04 -17.21
C THR A 716 -12.79 -3.40 -17.97
N ALA A 717 -11.64 -2.85 -17.56
CA ALA A 717 -10.34 -3.17 -18.13
C ALA A 717 -9.98 -4.66 -17.96
N ARG A 718 -10.34 -5.26 -16.82
CA ARG A 718 -10.14 -6.69 -16.57
C ARG A 718 -10.98 -7.55 -17.51
N GLU A 719 -12.27 -7.24 -17.67
CA GLU A 719 -13.16 -7.96 -18.59
C GLU A 719 -12.68 -7.87 -20.04
N LEU A 720 -12.21 -6.68 -20.45
CA LEU A 720 -11.54 -6.48 -21.74
C LEU A 720 -10.31 -7.39 -21.87
N CYS A 721 -9.41 -7.38 -20.89
CA CYS A 721 -8.19 -8.17 -20.94
C CYS A 721 -8.46 -9.67 -20.99
N GLU A 722 -9.42 -10.17 -20.19
CA GLU A 722 -9.82 -11.59 -20.20
C GLU A 722 -10.41 -11.97 -21.58
N THR A 723 -11.29 -11.15 -22.13
CA THR A 723 -11.90 -11.37 -23.46
C THR A 723 -10.87 -11.36 -24.58
N VAL A 724 -9.95 -10.38 -24.59
CA VAL A 724 -8.92 -10.27 -25.61
C VAL A 724 -7.93 -11.42 -25.50
N TYR A 725 -7.50 -11.77 -24.28
CA TYR A 725 -6.55 -12.86 -24.06
C TYR A 725 -7.08 -14.21 -24.57
N ASP A 726 -8.37 -14.51 -24.36
CA ASP A 726 -8.99 -15.73 -24.86
C ASP A 726 -9.00 -15.81 -26.40
N SER A 727 -8.96 -14.66 -27.09
CA SER A 727 -8.94 -14.57 -28.55
C SER A 727 -7.53 -14.48 -29.15
N ASP A 728 -6.65 -13.66 -28.57
CA ASP A 728 -5.26 -13.44 -28.99
C ASP A 728 -4.37 -13.15 -27.76
N PRO A 729 -3.71 -14.18 -27.20
CA PRO A 729 -2.79 -14.02 -26.07
C PRO A 729 -1.54 -13.17 -26.36
N LEU A 730 -1.24 -12.87 -27.63
CA LEU A 730 -0.06 -12.13 -28.07
C LEU A 730 -0.42 -10.76 -28.66
N ASP A 731 -1.59 -10.22 -28.32
CA ASP A 731 -2.04 -8.91 -28.80
C ASP A 731 -0.98 -7.83 -28.53
N ALA A 732 -0.52 -7.21 -29.62
CA ALA A 732 0.60 -6.27 -29.60
C ALA A 732 0.23 -4.94 -28.91
N GLY A 733 -1.04 -4.52 -28.98
CA GLY A 733 -1.53 -3.31 -28.33
C GLY A 733 -1.56 -3.48 -26.81
N MET A 734 -2.12 -4.59 -26.34
CA MET A 734 -2.15 -4.94 -24.92
C MET A 734 -0.75 -5.17 -24.35
N ALA A 735 0.13 -5.85 -25.09
CA ALA A 735 1.52 -6.05 -24.68
C ALA A 735 2.29 -4.72 -24.57
N MET A 736 2.00 -3.75 -25.44
CA MET A 736 2.60 -2.41 -25.36
C MET A 736 2.12 -1.65 -24.11
N LEU A 737 0.82 -1.73 -23.79
CA LEU A 737 0.25 -1.12 -22.60
C LEU A 737 0.78 -1.77 -21.31
N SER A 738 1.02 -3.08 -21.31
CA SER A 738 1.50 -3.79 -20.13
C SER A 738 3.00 -3.66 -19.88
N ALA A 739 3.80 -3.33 -20.89
CA ALA A 739 5.26 -3.30 -20.80
C ALA A 739 5.80 -2.51 -19.59
N PRO A 740 5.28 -1.32 -19.23
CA PRO A 740 5.72 -0.59 -18.03
C PRO A 740 5.46 -1.32 -16.70
N PHE A 741 4.52 -2.27 -16.71
CA PHE A 741 4.07 -3.02 -15.54
C PHE A 741 4.68 -4.42 -15.45
N THR A 742 5.15 -4.99 -16.57
CA THR A 742 5.68 -6.36 -16.64
C THR A 742 7.20 -6.45 -16.74
N ASP A 743 7.88 -5.40 -17.21
CA ASP A 743 9.35 -5.42 -17.41
C ASP A 743 10.12 -5.16 -16.10
N SER A 744 10.33 -6.21 -15.29
CA SER A 744 11.44 -6.29 -14.34
C SER A 744 12.70 -6.94 -14.92
N ASP A 745 12.61 -7.59 -16.09
CA ASP A 745 13.71 -8.39 -16.66
C ASP A 745 14.39 -7.80 -17.92
N ARG A 746 13.94 -6.65 -18.43
CA ARG A 746 14.44 -6.11 -19.71
C ARG A 746 15.81 -5.42 -19.69
N VAL A 747 16.56 -5.48 -18.58
CA VAL A 747 17.92 -4.92 -18.51
C VAL A 747 19.00 -5.91 -18.96
N GLN A 748 18.71 -7.21 -19.15
CA GLN A 748 19.73 -8.18 -19.56
C GLN A 748 19.87 -8.42 -21.07
N PHE A 749 19.02 -7.84 -21.92
CA PHE A 749 19.05 -8.15 -23.37
C PHE A 749 19.58 -7.05 -24.29
N LEU A 750 20.10 -5.94 -23.75
CA LEU A 750 20.73 -4.86 -24.54
C LEU A 750 22.26 -4.80 -24.44
N ASP A 751 22.90 -5.79 -23.79
CA ASP A 751 24.38 -5.93 -23.77
C ASP A 751 24.91 -7.00 -24.75
N MET A 752 24.09 -7.46 -25.69
CA MET A 752 24.58 -8.18 -26.87
C MET A 752 23.89 -7.70 -28.16
N SER A 753 24.29 -6.53 -28.63
CA SER A 753 24.39 -6.21 -30.07
C SER A 753 25.26 -4.99 -30.29
#